data_AF-A0A1Z8W568-F1
#
_entry.id   AF-A0A1Z8W568-F1
#
_cell.length_a   1.000
_cell.length_b   1.000
_cell.length_c   1.000
_cell.angle_alpha   90.00
_cell.angle_beta   90.00
_cell.angle_gamma   90.00
#
_symmetry.space_group_name_H-M   'P 1'
#
loop_
_entity.id
_entity.type
_entity.pdbx_description
1 polymer ?
#
loop_
_entity_poly.entity_id
_entity_poly.type
_entity_poly.pdbx_seq_one_letter_code
_entity_poly.pdbx_strand_id
1 'polypeptide(L)'
;MAESYMSNYFPSQVVSDKEKLSSDYGFKIGKAIESEWFKRDSGTNRFASNQNNFHKLRLYARGEQAIQKYKDELSINGDLSYLNLDWKPVPIIPKFVDIVVNGISERTFDIKAFTQDPYGVSKRTKYMEGILADMRSQDLNEFAAEAFGVNLQASDTNPLPENEEELQLHMQLNYKQAVEIAEEQAINVLLEGNRYELVRKKVNYDLCVLGIGCVKNTFNKSEGVKVEYVDPANIVYSYTEDPYFEDIYYFGEIKTIPINEIVKEFPNLTEQELKNLHNQGHQSTGFYNRSLAESVNQDKNQIQVLYFNYKTYMNEVYKVKETATGGSKVIVKDDQFNPPTELLEERFGKLSKQIEVLFEGAMVLGTKQMLKWGLAKNMMRPKSDYTKVKMNYNIVAPRMYKGKIESLVSRITTFADMIQLTHLKIQQVMSRMVPDGIYLDADGLAEIDLGNGTNYNPQEALNMFFQTGSIIGRSFTSDGDMNPGKVPIQEIQSGSGGAKLQSLIQTYNYYLQMIRDVTGLNEARDGSMPDAKTLVGVQKLAAANSNTATRHILQAGLFLTTELAECLSLRISDIIEYSPTKEAFVQKLGRHNVATLKEMADLHLYDFGIFIELAPDEEEKAMLENNIQQALQQQGINLEDAIDIREIKNVKLANQLLKLKRKRKAEEDAMLQQQNIQQQAQANAQAQQVAAQAEAQKNQVITQNQMQLEQTKSQLETEKMMKEAQLKKELMNHEFQLNMQIEQMKAQTAKQSEDNKENRKDERTKIQASQQSELIDQRNNEKPPKNFESSGNDIMGGGFGMNAFEPR
;
A
#
# COMPACT_ATOMS: atom_id res chain seq x y z
N MET A 1 38.07 -50.97 24.18
CA MET A 1 39.16 -50.40 23.36
C MET A 1 39.16 -48.90 23.57
N ALA A 2 40.35 -48.31 23.76
CA ALA A 2 40.53 -46.95 24.24
C ALA A 2 40.11 -45.90 23.19
N GLU A 3 39.07 -45.13 23.49
CA GLU A 3 38.76 -43.88 22.79
C GLU A 3 39.69 -42.77 23.31
N SER A 4 40.95 -42.82 22.90
CA SER A 4 41.91 -41.73 23.11
C SER A 4 42.22 -41.03 21.79
N TYR A 5 41.17 -40.55 21.12
CA TYR A 5 41.28 -39.50 20.10
C TYR A 5 40.25 -38.43 20.46
N MET A 6 40.70 -37.37 21.13
CA MET A 6 39.97 -36.09 21.13
C MET A 6 39.96 -35.60 19.69
N SER A 7 38.97 -36.02 18.92
CA SER A 7 38.74 -35.50 17.57
C SER A 7 37.97 -34.18 17.73
N ASN A 8 38.48 -33.11 17.11
CA ASN A 8 37.91 -31.75 17.13
C ASN A 8 36.61 -31.64 16.29
N TYR A 9 35.82 -32.70 16.24
CA TYR A 9 34.60 -32.79 15.45
C TYR A 9 33.39 -32.65 16.37
N PHE A 10 32.26 -32.18 15.81
CA PHE A 10 31.00 -32.19 16.54
C PHE A 10 30.69 -33.60 17.04
N PRO A 11 30.23 -33.76 18.30
CA PRO A 11 29.82 -35.06 18.79
C PRO A 11 28.62 -35.56 17.97
N SER A 12 28.51 -36.89 17.84
CA SER A 12 27.39 -37.49 17.10
C SER A 12 26.06 -37.09 17.73
N GLN A 13 25.10 -36.63 16.92
CA GLN A 13 23.74 -36.36 17.36
C GLN A 13 22.96 -37.65 17.68
N VAL A 14 23.46 -38.80 17.22
CA VAL A 14 22.87 -40.14 17.42
C VAL A 14 23.43 -40.77 18.69
N VAL A 15 23.24 -40.08 19.81
CA VAL A 15 23.57 -40.56 21.15
C VAL A 15 22.32 -40.60 22.01
N SER A 16 22.35 -41.40 23.09
CA SER A 16 21.20 -41.55 23.98
C SER A 16 20.81 -40.22 24.64
N ASP A 17 19.52 -40.06 24.94
CA ASP A 17 19.00 -38.81 25.52
C ASP A 17 19.64 -38.44 26.86
N LYS A 18 20.01 -39.44 27.67
CA LYS A 18 20.79 -39.26 28.90
C LYS A 18 22.17 -38.66 28.65
N GLU A 19 22.83 -39.07 27.58
CA GLU A 19 24.14 -38.54 27.20
C GLU A 19 24.01 -37.09 26.70
N LYS A 20 22.97 -36.77 25.92
CA LYS A 20 22.68 -35.39 25.48
C LYS A 20 22.47 -34.42 26.64
N LEU A 21 21.80 -34.89 27.70
CA LEU A 21 21.55 -34.11 28.91
C LEU A 21 22.81 -33.88 29.77
N SER A 22 23.86 -34.67 29.58
CA SER A 22 25.09 -34.54 30.38
C SER A 22 25.82 -33.23 30.09
N SER A 23 26.43 -32.64 31.14
CA SER A 23 27.23 -31.41 31.00
C SER A 23 28.48 -31.65 30.12
N ASP A 24 29.03 -32.86 30.13
CA ASP A 24 30.18 -33.25 29.31
C ASP A 24 29.86 -33.19 27.81
N TYR A 25 28.65 -33.60 27.41
CA TYR A 25 28.20 -33.50 26.02
C TYR A 25 28.05 -32.04 25.59
N GLY A 26 27.43 -31.20 26.44
CA GLY A 26 27.36 -29.75 26.22
C GLY A 26 28.73 -29.09 26.09
N PHE A 27 29.70 -29.54 26.90
CA PHE A 27 31.07 -29.06 26.83
C PHE A 27 31.78 -29.48 25.54
N LYS A 28 31.58 -30.72 25.07
CA LYS A 28 32.08 -31.19 23.76
C LYS A 28 31.52 -30.34 22.62
N ILE A 29 30.23 -29.98 22.67
CA ILE A 29 29.60 -29.09 21.67
C ILE A 29 30.21 -27.70 21.74
N GLY A 30 30.30 -27.08 22.92
CA GLY A 30 30.88 -25.75 23.09
C GLY A 30 32.30 -25.67 22.54
N LYS A 31 33.12 -26.69 22.79
CA LYS A 31 34.46 -26.84 22.20
C LYS A 31 34.47 -27.05 20.70
N ALA A 32 33.51 -27.80 20.15
CA ALA A 32 33.41 -27.99 18.70
C ALA A 32 33.09 -26.66 18.00
N ILE A 33 32.16 -25.87 18.56
CA ILE A 33 31.85 -24.52 18.08
C ILE A 33 33.09 -23.62 18.17
N GLU A 34 33.80 -23.68 19.30
CA GLU A 34 35.03 -22.91 19.49
C GLU A 34 36.09 -23.29 18.45
N SER A 35 36.28 -24.59 18.21
CA SER A 35 37.22 -25.09 17.22
C SER A 35 36.82 -24.70 15.78
N GLU A 36 35.54 -24.73 15.41
CA GLU A 36 35.11 -24.36 14.06
C GLU A 36 35.39 -22.87 13.76
N TRP A 37 35.09 -21.99 14.72
CA TRP A 37 35.12 -20.54 14.49
C TRP A 37 36.46 -19.88 14.84
N PHE A 38 37.22 -20.43 15.79
CA PHE A 38 38.45 -19.83 16.32
C PHE A 38 39.73 -20.60 16.00
N LYS A 39 39.68 -21.80 15.42
CA LYS A 39 40.91 -22.52 15.04
C LYS A 39 41.62 -21.84 13.86
N ARG A 40 42.96 -21.81 13.94
CA ARG A 40 43.86 -21.34 12.87
C ARG A 40 44.42 -22.54 12.12
N ASP A 41 43.77 -22.99 11.07
CA ASP A 41 44.28 -24.12 10.27
C ASP A 41 45.24 -23.70 9.15
N SER A 42 45.13 -22.49 8.58
CA SER A 42 46.09 -21.97 7.58
C SER A 42 45.93 -20.46 7.29
N GLY A 43 45.79 -19.63 8.33
CA GLY A 43 45.63 -18.17 8.16
C GLY A 43 44.82 -17.50 9.28
N THR A 44 44.05 -16.47 8.92
CA THR A 44 43.13 -15.73 9.82
C THR A 44 41.92 -16.59 10.22
N ASN A 45 41.49 -16.51 11.48
CA ASN A 45 40.30 -17.19 11.99
C ASN A 45 39.04 -16.78 11.22
N ARG A 46 38.08 -17.71 11.03
CA ARG A 46 36.77 -17.41 10.41
C ARG A 46 36.05 -16.28 11.15
N PHE A 47 36.00 -16.35 12.48
CA PHE A 47 35.39 -15.31 13.31
C PHE A 47 36.06 -13.94 13.12
N ALA A 48 37.40 -13.88 13.23
CA ALA A 48 38.15 -12.64 13.10
C ALA A 48 38.08 -12.06 11.67
N SER A 49 38.04 -12.92 10.64
CA SER A 49 37.88 -12.48 9.26
C SER A 49 36.51 -11.82 9.03
N ASN A 50 35.44 -12.42 9.56
CA ASN A 50 34.09 -11.85 9.47
C ASN A 50 33.99 -10.54 10.25
N GLN A 51 34.51 -10.50 11.48
CA GLN A 51 34.52 -9.30 12.31
C GLN A 51 35.29 -8.15 11.65
N ASN A 52 36.46 -8.42 11.06
CA ASN A 52 37.25 -7.43 10.34
C ASN A 52 36.54 -6.94 9.07
N ASN A 53 35.88 -7.84 8.33
CA ASN A 53 35.11 -7.45 7.15
C ASN A 53 33.92 -6.55 7.51
N PHE A 54 33.16 -6.90 8.56
CA PHE A 54 32.05 -6.10 9.03
C PHE A 54 32.50 -4.75 9.62
N HIS A 55 33.61 -4.74 10.36
CA HIS A 55 34.21 -3.50 10.84
C HIS A 55 34.63 -2.61 9.67
N LYS A 56 35.28 -3.17 8.64
CA LYS A 56 35.63 -2.45 7.41
C LYS A 56 34.38 -1.85 6.77
N LEU A 57 33.32 -2.63 6.53
CA LEU A 57 32.08 -2.13 5.94
C LEU A 57 31.44 -0.99 6.75
N ARG A 58 31.47 -1.07 8.08
CA ARG A 58 31.01 0.01 8.98
C ARG A 58 31.86 1.28 8.85
N LEU A 59 33.18 1.17 8.72
CA LEU A 59 34.06 2.32 8.48
C LEU A 59 33.74 3.00 7.14
N TYR A 60 33.51 2.22 6.08
CA TYR A 60 33.08 2.74 4.78
C TYR A 60 31.71 3.42 4.87
N ALA A 61 30.76 2.83 5.60
CA ALA A 61 29.44 3.43 5.84
C ALA A 61 29.49 4.74 6.63
N ARG A 62 30.57 5.01 7.38
CA ARG A 62 30.85 6.26 8.09
C ARG A 62 31.75 7.24 7.31
N GLY A 63 32.35 6.82 6.20
CA GLY A 63 33.37 7.60 5.49
C GLY A 63 34.71 7.70 6.23
N GLU A 64 34.96 6.80 7.18
CA GLU A 64 36.18 6.74 8.00
C GLU A 64 37.11 5.61 7.53
N GLN A 65 37.15 5.33 6.23
CA GLN A 65 37.97 4.25 5.70
C GLN A 65 39.48 4.49 5.90
N ALA A 66 40.24 3.39 5.96
CA ALA A 66 41.69 3.43 6.13
C ALA A 66 42.38 4.12 4.95
N ILE A 67 43.08 5.21 5.24
CA ILE A 67 43.77 6.05 4.25
C ILE A 67 45.00 5.35 3.64
N GLN A 68 45.57 4.38 4.34
CA GLN A 68 46.83 3.72 3.95
C GLN A 68 46.78 3.14 2.53
N LYS A 69 45.64 2.52 2.16
CA LYS A 69 45.45 1.96 0.81
C LYS A 69 45.68 3.02 -0.28
N TYR A 70 45.14 4.22 -0.11
CA TYR A 70 45.29 5.29 -1.10
C TYR A 70 46.69 5.89 -1.12
N LYS A 71 47.36 5.92 0.03
CA LYS A 71 48.77 6.34 0.14
C LYS A 71 49.68 5.40 -0.63
N ASP A 72 49.50 4.10 -0.47
CA ASP A 72 50.31 3.09 -1.15
C ASP A 72 50.13 3.19 -2.68
N GLU A 73 48.89 3.37 -3.16
CA GLU A 73 48.57 3.49 -4.58
C GLU A 73 49.08 4.79 -5.24
N LEU A 74 49.16 5.91 -4.51
CA LEU A 74 49.71 7.17 -5.02
C LEU A 74 51.22 7.35 -4.77
N SER A 75 51.82 6.54 -3.91
CA SER A 75 53.24 6.67 -3.59
C SER A 75 54.11 6.29 -4.80
N ILE A 76 55.07 7.14 -5.14
CA ILE A 76 56.13 6.80 -6.07
C ILE A 76 57.30 6.32 -5.22
N ASN A 77 57.58 5.02 -5.23
CA ASN A 77 58.64 4.39 -4.42
C ASN A 77 58.48 4.55 -2.89
N GLY A 78 57.25 4.70 -2.38
CA GLY A 78 56.97 4.81 -0.94
C GLY A 78 57.26 6.18 -0.31
N ASP A 79 57.67 7.18 -1.10
CA ASP A 79 57.88 8.54 -0.59
C ASP A 79 56.66 9.45 -0.88
N LEU A 80 56.07 9.96 0.19
CA LEU A 80 54.91 10.85 0.20
C LEU A 80 55.30 12.34 0.28
N SER A 81 56.60 12.63 0.46
CA SER A 81 57.11 13.98 0.75
C SER A 81 56.86 14.99 -0.39
N TYR A 82 56.65 14.49 -1.61
CA TYR A 82 56.38 15.30 -2.80
C TYR A 82 54.89 15.62 -3.03
N LEU A 83 54.00 15.16 -2.14
CA LEU A 83 52.54 15.31 -2.27
C LEU A 83 51.94 16.00 -1.05
N ASN A 84 51.69 17.30 -1.17
CA ASN A 84 50.90 18.06 -0.19
C ASN A 84 49.40 17.92 -0.50
N LEU A 85 48.82 16.76 -0.16
CA LEU A 85 47.42 16.43 -0.41
C LEU A 85 46.64 16.28 0.90
N ASP A 86 45.35 16.63 0.88
CA ASP A 86 44.44 16.29 1.97
C ASP A 86 43.96 14.84 1.80
N TRP A 87 44.37 13.99 2.74
CA TRP A 87 44.10 12.58 2.72
C TRP A 87 42.74 12.20 3.32
N LYS A 88 41.96 13.17 3.82
CA LYS A 88 40.64 12.90 4.37
C LYS A 88 39.73 12.28 3.31
N PRO A 89 39.10 11.12 3.58
CA PRO A 89 38.16 10.53 2.63
C PRO A 89 36.92 11.40 2.42
N VAL A 90 36.43 11.46 1.18
CA VAL A 90 35.16 12.13 0.86
C VAL A 90 34.00 11.22 1.30
N PRO A 91 33.12 11.65 2.23
CA PRO A 91 32.05 10.81 2.76
C PRO A 91 30.87 10.71 1.78
N ILE A 92 30.99 9.86 0.76
CA ILE A 92 29.96 9.66 -0.27
C ILE A 92 28.95 8.59 0.16
N ILE A 93 29.45 7.45 0.63
CA ILE A 93 28.63 6.30 1.05
C ILE A 93 27.59 6.63 2.14
N PRO A 94 27.93 7.38 3.22
CA PRO A 94 26.99 7.60 4.33
C PRO A 94 25.65 8.17 3.86
N LYS A 95 25.68 9.12 2.93
CA LYS A 95 24.47 9.73 2.35
C LYS A 95 23.55 8.70 1.70
N PHE A 96 24.10 7.82 0.85
CA PHE A 96 23.32 6.78 0.18
C PHE A 96 22.76 5.76 1.19
N VAL A 97 23.55 5.38 2.20
CA VAL A 97 23.09 4.46 3.26
C VAL A 97 21.92 5.08 4.04
N ASP A 98 22.03 6.34 4.46
CA ASP A 98 20.99 7.01 5.24
C ASP A 98 19.69 7.14 4.45
N ILE A 99 19.75 7.46 3.16
CA ILE A 99 18.56 7.53 2.29
C ILE A 99 17.85 6.17 2.20
N VAL A 100 18.61 5.08 2.02
CA VAL A 100 18.04 3.73 1.97
C VAL A 100 17.44 3.34 3.32
N VAL A 101 18.17 3.54 4.42
CA VAL A 101 17.73 3.14 5.77
C VAL A 101 16.49 3.93 6.21
N ASN A 102 16.45 5.23 5.95
CA ASN A 102 15.27 6.07 6.24
C ASN A 102 14.09 5.66 5.38
N GLY A 103 14.30 5.47 4.07
CA GLY A 103 13.23 5.03 3.16
C GLY A 103 12.64 3.66 3.47
N ILE A 104 13.42 2.75 4.06
CA ILE A 104 12.91 1.45 4.54
C ILE A 104 12.22 1.57 5.89
N SER A 105 12.76 2.40 6.80
CA SER A 105 12.25 2.51 8.17
C SER A 105 10.99 3.39 8.30
N GLU A 106 10.76 4.32 7.35
CA GLU A 106 9.55 5.14 7.29
C GLU A 106 8.29 4.34 6.90
N ARG A 107 8.46 3.18 6.26
CA ARG A 107 7.33 2.34 5.88
C ARG A 107 6.72 1.71 7.14
N THR A 108 5.58 2.24 7.53
CA THR A 108 4.75 1.69 8.59
C THR A 108 4.11 0.39 8.11
N PHE A 109 4.08 -0.59 8.99
CA PHE A 109 3.39 -1.85 8.77
C PHE A 109 2.48 -2.13 9.95
N ASP A 110 1.39 -2.83 9.67
CA ASP A 110 0.51 -3.36 10.70
C ASP A 110 0.73 -4.86 10.80
N ILE A 111 0.79 -5.36 12.03
CA ILE A 111 0.81 -6.79 12.30
C ILE A 111 -0.63 -7.26 12.31
N LYS A 112 -0.96 -8.23 11.45
CA LYS A 112 -2.25 -8.92 11.41
C LYS A 112 -2.11 -10.35 11.88
N ALA A 113 -2.95 -10.76 12.82
CA ALA A 113 -3.02 -12.15 13.29
C ALA A 113 -4.24 -12.84 12.69
N PHE A 114 -4.05 -14.04 12.16
CA PHE A 114 -5.12 -14.90 11.66
C PHE A 114 -5.07 -16.24 12.37
N THR A 115 -6.21 -16.70 12.86
CA THR A 115 -6.34 -18.04 13.44
C THR A 115 -6.20 -19.11 12.36
N GLN A 116 -5.29 -20.07 12.57
CA GLN A 116 -5.07 -21.22 11.67
C GLN A 116 -5.68 -22.53 12.20
N ASP A 117 -6.02 -22.57 13.48
CA ASP A 117 -6.56 -23.76 14.13
C ASP A 117 -7.99 -24.12 13.63
N PRO A 118 -8.34 -25.42 13.47
CA PRO A 118 -9.69 -25.88 13.14
C PRO A 118 -10.82 -25.27 13.97
N TYR A 119 -10.59 -24.92 15.25
CA TYR A 119 -11.60 -24.27 16.08
C TYR A 119 -11.85 -22.81 15.66
N GLY A 120 -10.80 -22.08 15.31
CA GLY A 120 -10.89 -20.73 14.74
C GLY A 120 -11.62 -20.74 13.39
N VAL A 121 -11.30 -21.72 12.53
CA VAL A 121 -12.00 -21.93 11.26
C VAL A 121 -13.48 -22.25 11.51
N SER A 122 -13.81 -23.15 12.45
CA SER A 122 -15.20 -23.48 12.78
C SER A 122 -16.00 -22.26 13.25
N LYS A 123 -15.43 -21.38 14.09
CA LYS A 123 -16.09 -20.12 14.49
C LYS A 123 -16.37 -19.21 13.30
N ARG A 124 -15.40 -19.05 12.38
CA ARG A 124 -15.56 -18.27 11.14
C ARG A 124 -16.63 -18.88 10.22
N THR A 125 -16.63 -20.21 10.06
CA THR A 125 -17.63 -20.92 9.26
C THR A 125 -19.02 -20.77 9.86
N LYS A 126 -19.20 -20.92 11.18
CA LYS A 126 -20.49 -20.73 11.84
C LYS A 126 -21.04 -19.31 11.68
N TYR A 127 -20.17 -18.30 11.76
CA TYR A 127 -20.57 -16.92 11.53
C TYR A 127 -21.00 -16.68 10.07
N MET A 128 -20.24 -17.21 9.12
CA MET A 128 -20.59 -17.17 7.70
C MET A 128 -21.91 -17.91 7.41
N GLU A 129 -22.11 -19.10 7.99
CA GLU A 129 -23.34 -19.87 7.89
C GLU A 129 -24.53 -19.13 8.50
N GLY A 130 -24.33 -18.41 9.61
CA GLY A 130 -25.35 -17.57 10.23
C GLY A 130 -25.82 -16.45 9.32
N ILE A 131 -24.89 -15.67 8.76
CA ILE A 131 -25.23 -14.60 7.81
C ILE A 131 -25.90 -15.19 6.55
N LEU A 132 -25.39 -16.30 6.02
CA LEU A 132 -25.93 -16.92 4.83
C LEU A 132 -27.32 -17.54 5.07
N ALA A 133 -27.57 -18.04 6.27
CA ALA A 133 -28.91 -18.43 6.70
C ALA A 133 -29.84 -17.23 6.75
N ASP A 134 -29.41 -16.12 7.36
CA ASP A 134 -30.19 -14.88 7.45
C ASP A 134 -30.47 -14.24 6.08
N MET A 135 -29.51 -14.29 5.14
CA MET A 135 -29.71 -13.87 3.74
C MET A 135 -30.75 -14.73 3.04
N ARG A 136 -30.69 -16.06 3.21
CA ARG A 136 -31.67 -16.98 2.60
C ARG A 136 -33.05 -16.87 3.22
N SER A 137 -33.13 -16.50 4.49
CA SER A 137 -34.39 -16.31 5.21
C SER A 137 -34.84 -14.85 5.24
N GLN A 138 -34.25 -13.95 4.47
CA GLN A 138 -34.56 -12.52 4.51
C GLN A 138 -36.05 -12.24 4.28
N ASP A 139 -36.64 -12.79 3.21
CA ASP A 139 -38.07 -12.64 2.91
C ASP A 139 -38.98 -13.20 4.01
N LEU A 140 -38.56 -14.30 4.63
CA LEU A 140 -39.30 -14.94 5.73
C LEU A 140 -39.18 -14.15 7.04
N ASN A 141 -38.00 -13.56 7.29
CA ASN A 141 -37.72 -12.76 8.47
C ASN A 141 -38.42 -11.39 8.37
N GLU A 142 -38.44 -10.76 7.20
CA GLU A 142 -39.22 -9.53 6.95
C GLU A 142 -40.72 -9.80 7.11
N PHE A 143 -41.23 -10.88 6.52
CA PHE A 143 -42.64 -11.29 6.71
C PHE A 143 -42.96 -11.60 8.17
N ALA A 144 -42.07 -12.29 8.90
CA ALA A 144 -42.28 -12.61 10.31
C ALA A 144 -42.18 -11.38 11.22
N ALA A 145 -41.29 -10.43 10.91
CA ALA A 145 -41.17 -9.17 11.62
C ALA A 145 -42.42 -8.30 11.41
N GLU A 146 -42.94 -8.21 10.19
CA GLU A 146 -44.19 -7.48 9.87
C GLU A 146 -45.44 -8.16 10.45
N ALA A 147 -45.55 -9.48 10.33
CA ALA A 147 -46.75 -10.22 10.71
C ALA A 147 -46.83 -10.55 12.20
N PHE A 148 -45.70 -10.80 12.86
CA PHE A 148 -45.65 -11.29 14.25
C PHE A 148 -44.83 -10.41 15.20
N GLY A 149 -44.09 -9.41 14.70
CA GLY A 149 -43.29 -8.51 15.53
C GLY A 149 -42.08 -9.18 16.21
N VAL A 150 -41.64 -10.34 15.71
CA VAL A 150 -40.51 -11.11 16.25
C VAL A 150 -39.36 -11.07 15.24
N ASN A 151 -38.17 -10.63 15.68
CA ASN A 151 -36.98 -10.71 14.84
C ASN A 151 -36.35 -12.11 14.96
N LEU A 152 -36.29 -12.84 13.84
CA LEU A 152 -35.76 -14.21 13.76
C LEU A 152 -34.30 -14.25 13.28
N GLN A 153 -33.67 -13.09 13.08
CA GLN A 153 -32.27 -12.99 12.64
C GLN A 153 -31.33 -13.64 13.67
N ALA A 154 -30.44 -14.51 13.19
CA ALA A 154 -29.42 -15.17 14.00
C ALA A 154 -28.17 -14.29 14.20
N SER A 155 -27.95 -13.31 13.32
CA SER A 155 -26.82 -12.38 13.35
C SER A 155 -27.21 -10.95 13.75
N ASP A 156 -26.35 -10.29 14.54
CA ASP A 156 -26.51 -8.90 15.00
C ASP A 156 -26.13 -7.86 13.92
N THR A 157 -25.73 -8.30 12.73
CA THR A 157 -25.24 -7.40 11.65
C THR A 157 -26.38 -6.83 10.83
N ASN A 158 -26.67 -5.56 11.06
CA ASN A 158 -27.53 -4.75 10.21
C ASN A 158 -26.68 -3.59 9.64
N PRO A 159 -26.51 -3.43 8.32
CA PRO A 159 -27.17 -4.13 7.20
C PRO A 159 -26.58 -5.51 6.86
N LEU A 160 -27.45 -6.44 6.45
CA LEU A 160 -27.07 -7.74 5.86
C LEU A 160 -26.46 -7.52 4.46
N PRO A 161 -25.39 -8.25 4.08
CA PRO A 161 -24.86 -8.24 2.72
C PRO A 161 -25.91 -8.77 1.73
N GLU A 162 -26.10 -8.12 0.58
CA GLU A 162 -27.12 -8.50 -0.40
C GLU A 162 -26.63 -9.59 -1.36
N ASN A 163 -25.31 -9.65 -1.63
CA ASN A 163 -24.70 -10.55 -2.59
C ASN A 163 -23.55 -11.37 -1.99
N GLU A 164 -23.26 -12.55 -2.58
CA GLU A 164 -22.12 -13.39 -2.17
C GLU A 164 -20.77 -12.64 -2.24
N GLU A 165 -20.59 -11.76 -3.23
CA GLU A 165 -19.41 -10.90 -3.34
C GLU A 165 -19.31 -9.89 -2.19
N GLU A 166 -20.46 -9.36 -1.73
CA GLU A 166 -20.53 -8.44 -0.59
C GLU A 166 -20.30 -9.16 0.72
N LEU A 167 -20.86 -10.37 0.87
CA LEU A 167 -20.61 -11.24 2.01
C LEU A 167 -19.13 -11.56 2.13
N GLN A 168 -18.48 -11.92 1.02
CA GLN A 168 -17.04 -12.19 1.00
C GLN A 168 -16.23 -10.96 1.40
N LEU A 169 -16.59 -9.78 0.89
CA LEU A 169 -15.93 -8.51 1.23
C LEU A 169 -16.16 -8.14 2.70
N HIS A 170 -17.38 -8.30 3.20
CA HIS A 170 -17.76 -8.06 4.59
C HIS A 170 -16.98 -8.99 5.55
N MET A 171 -16.85 -10.27 5.17
CA MET A 171 -16.04 -11.23 5.93
C MET A 171 -14.55 -10.89 5.94
N GLN A 172 -14.03 -10.26 4.88
CA GLN A 172 -12.62 -9.85 4.81
C GLN A 172 -12.35 -8.53 5.52
N LEU A 173 -13.31 -7.59 5.54
CA LEU A 173 -13.15 -6.26 6.14
C LEU A 173 -13.57 -6.21 7.62
N ASN A 174 -14.73 -6.80 7.94
CA ASN A 174 -15.39 -6.59 9.23
C ASN A 174 -15.26 -7.80 10.16
N TYR A 175 -15.25 -9.02 9.62
CA TYR A 175 -15.15 -10.21 10.47
C TYR A 175 -13.71 -10.44 10.90
N LYS A 176 -13.39 -9.85 12.05
CA LYS A 176 -12.18 -10.16 12.79
C LYS A 176 -12.53 -10.79 14.12
N GLN A 177 -11.95 -11.95 14.39
CA GLN A 177 -12.27 -12.62 15.66
C GLN A 177 -11.73 -11.76 16.82
N ALA A 178 -12.51 -11.63 17.90
CA ALA A 178 -12.07 -10.90 19.09
C ALA A 178 -10.71 -11.42 19.61
N VAL A 179 -10.44 -12.72 19.42
CA VAL A 179 -9.17 -13.38 19.72
C VAL A 179 -8.02 -12.86 18.83
N GLU A 180 -8.25 -12.67 17.53
CA GLU A 180 -7.24 -12.12 16.59
C GLU A 180 -6.90 -10.66 16.94
N ILE A 181 -7.89 -9.86 17.32
CA ILE A 181 -7.68 -8.48 17.80
C ILE A 181 -6.88 -8.48 19.10
N ALA A 182 -7.23 -9.36 20.04
CA ALA A 182 -6.54 -9.47 21.32
C ALA A 182 -5.06 -9.81 21.13
N GLU A 183 -4.74 -10.71 20.19
CA GLU A 183 -3.37 -11.12 19.92
C GLU A 183 -2.53 -10.02 19.24
N GLU A 184 -3.09 -9.30 18.27
CA GLU A 184 -2.40 -8.14 17.68
C GLU A 184 -2.09 -7.07 18.71
N GLN A 185 -3.03 -6.79 19.62
CA GLN A 185 -2.81 -5.86 20.72
C GLN A 185 -1.74 -6.38 21.69
N ALA A 186 -1.74 -7.69 22.00
CA ALA A 186 -0.72 -8.32 22.84
C ALA A 186 0.69 -8.15 22.26
N ILE A 187 0.84 -8.42 20.96
CA ILE A 187 2.11 -8.27 20.25
C ILE A 187 2.54 -6.81 20.23
N ASN A 188 1.65 -5.88 19.88
CA ASN A 188 1.97 -4.45 19.83
C ASN A 188 2.44 -3.92 21.19
N VAL A 189 1.76 -4.29 22.29
CA VAL A 189 2.17 -3.91 23.66
C VAL A 189 3.54 -4.49 24.02
N LEU A 190 3.85 -5.72 23.61
CA LEU A 190 5.18 -6.30 23.84
C LEU A 190 6.28 -5.63 23.01
N LEU A 191 6.00 -5.28 21.76
CA LEU A 191 6.93 -4.58 20.88
C LEU A 191 7.21 -3.15 21.37
N GLU A 192 6.17 -2.44 21.81
CA GLU A 192 6.31 -1.12 22.44
C GLU A 192 7.08 -1.19 23.76
N GLY A 193 6.75 -2.16 24.62
CA GLY A 193 7.43 -2.37 25.89
C GLY A 193 8.93 -2.66 25.74
N ASN A 194 9.32 -3.33 24.65
CA ASN A 194 10.71 -3.62 24.30
C ASN A 194 11.39 -2.53 23.44
N ARG A 195 10.68 -1.45 23.09
CA ARG A 195 11.17 -0.40 22.17
C ARG A 195 11.67 -0.99 20.85
N TYR A 196 10.92 -1.93 20.29
CA TYR A 196 11.30 -2.64 19.07
C TYR A 196 11.61 -1.71 17.90
N GLU A 197 10.96 -0.55 17.83
CA GLU A 197 11.23 0.46 16.80
C GLU A 197 12.71 0.87 16.73
N LEU A 198 13.39 0.98 17.87
CA LEU A 198 14.82 1.30 17.92
C LEU A 198 15.69 0.10 17.51
N VAL A 199 15.28 -1.11 17.89
CA VAL A 199 15.93 -2.36 17.48
C VAL A 199 15.83 -2.52 15.96
N ARG A 200 14.64 -2.31 15.40
CA ARG A 200 14.34 -2.36 13.98
C ARG A 200 15.22 -1.41 13.17
N LYS A 201 15.37 -0.15 13.60
CA LYS A 201 16.26 0.83 12.93
C LYS A 201 17.71 0.34 12.87
N LYS A 202 18.22 -0.26 13.95
CA LYS A 202 19.57 -0.84 13.98
C LYS A 202 19.70 -2.05 13.06
N VAL A 203 18.72 -2.95 13.08
CA VAL A 203 18.69 -4.14 12.21
C VAL A 203 18.63 -3.75 10.74
N ASN A 204 17.80 -2.77 10.38
CA ASN A 204 17.71 -2.25 9.01
C ASN A 204 19.03 -1.63 8.56
N TYR A 205 19.72 -0.91 9.46
CA TYR A 205 21.04 -0.38 9.18
C TYR A 205 22.07 -1.49 8.90
N ASP A 206 22.11 -2.55 9.71
CA ASP A 206 23.02 -3.68 9.46
C ASP A 206 22.64 -4.48 8.21
N LEU A 207 21.35 -4.65 7.90
CA LEU A 207 20.91 -5.27 6.65
C LEU A 207 21.42 -4.50 5.42
N CYS A 208 21.45 -3.17 5.47
CA CYS A 208 22.03 -2.34 4.41
C CYS A 208 23.57 -2.44 4.36
N VAL A 209 24.25 -2.33 5.51
CA VAL A 209 25.70 -2.20 5.60
C VAL A 209 26.42 -3.56 5.54
N LEU A 210 25.95 -4.53 6.31
CA LEU A 210 26.55 -5.87 6.47
C LEU A 210 25.87 -6.93 5.60
N GLY A 211 24.61 -6.72 5.20
CA GLY A 211 23.84 -7.70 4.42
C GLY A 211 23.22 -8.81 5.26
N ILE A 212 23.27 -8.69 6.59
CA ILE A 212 22.73 -9.64 7.57
C ILE A 212 22.12 -8.87 8.74
N GLY A 213 20.96 -9.34 9.22
CA GLY A 213 20.29 -8.81 10.40
C GLY A 213 19.93 -9.93 11.36
N CYS A 214 20.08 -9.68 12.67
CA CYS A 214 19.80 -10.66 13.71
C CYS A 214 18.99 -10.02 14.85
N VAL A 215 17.94 -10.71 15.27
CA VAL A 215 17.14 -10.34 16.45
C VAL A 215 16.98 -11.54 17.35
N LYS A 216 17.06 -11.32 18.66
CA LYS A 216 16.90 -12.36 19.67
C LYS A 216 15.67 -12.10 20.51
N ASN A 217 14.90 -13.14 20.78
CA ASN A 217 13.86 -13.09 21.78
C ASN A 217 14.24 -13.97 22.99
N THR A 218 14.18 -13.41 24.19
CA THR A 218 14.47 -14.16 25.43
C THR A 218 13.29 -14.08 26.39
N PHE A 219 13.11 -15.14 27.18
CA PHE A 219 12.05 -15.20 28.17
C PHE A 219 12.68 -15.35 29.54
N ASN A 220 12.38 -14.41 30.43
CA ASN A 220 12.78 -14.46 31.83
C ASN A 220 11.54 -14.37 32.72
N LYS A 221 11.47 -15.18 33.77
CA LYS A 221 10.33 -15.19 34.70
C LYS A 221 10.11 -13.83 35.37
N SER A 222 11.18 -13.09 35.62
CA SER A 222 11.13 -11.79 36.32
C SER A 222 10.77 -10.63 35.40
N GLU A 223 11.26 -10.66 34.15
CA GLU A 223 11.20 -9.51 33.23
C GLU A 223 10.23 -9.73 32.05
N GLY A 224 9.68 -10.94 31.91
CA GLY A 224 8.83 -11.33 30.80
C GLY A 224 9.62 -11.59 29.51
N VAL A 225 9.03 -11.26 28.37
CA VAL A 225 9.65 -11.42 27.04
C VAL A 225 10.47 -10.18 26.71
N LYS A 226 11.76 -10.39 26.46
CA LYS A 226 12.68 -9.36 25.97
C LYS A 226 13.02 -9.58 24.50
N VAL A 227 12.99 -8.50 23.74
CA VAL A 227 13.48 -8.46 22.35
C VAL A 227 14.78 -7.67 22.32
N GLU A 228 15.86 -8.33 21.92
CA GLU A 228 17.20 -7.76 21.91
C GLU A 228 17.77 -7.72 20.49
N TYR A 229 18.46 -6.62 20.18
CA TYR A 229 19.33 -6.53 19.02
C TYR A 229 20.61 -7.35 19.27
N VAL A 230 21.01 -8.15 18.28
CA VAL A 230 22.26 -8.90 18.30
C VAL A 230 23.16 -8.40 17.18
N ASP A 231 24.39 -8.01 17.53
CA ASP A 231 25.38 -7.56 16.54
C ASP A 231 25.82 -8.75 15.66
N PRO A 232 25.61 -8.72 14.33
CA PRO A 232 26.06 -9.78 13.44
C PRO A 232 27.58 -10.03 13.45
N ALA A 233 28.39 -9.11 13.98
CA ALA A 233 29.82 -9.33 14.16
C ALA A 233 30.17 -10.32 15.28
N ASN A 234 29.23 -10.58 16.20
CA ASN A 234 29.46 -11.40 17.39
C ASN A 234 28.74 -12.75 17.34
N ILE A 235 28.11 -13.10 16.23
CA ILE A 235 27.35 -14.34 16.10
C ILE A 235 28.22 -15.48 15.57
N VAL A 236 27.86 -16.71 15.94
CA VAL A 236 28.42 -17.96 15.43
C VAL A 236 27.27 -18.88 15.04
N TYR A 237 27.40 -19.59 13.93
CA TYR A 237 26.31 -20.40 13.39
C TYR A 237 26.85 -21.55 12.55
N SER A 238 26.07 -22.62 12.43
CA SER A 238 26.39 -23.73 11.51
C SER A 238 26.38 -23.27 10.06
N TYR A 239 27.19 -23.89 9.21
CA TYR A 239 27.13 -23.64 7.77
C TYR A 239 25.70 -23.82 7.23
N THR A 240 25.26 -22.86 6.42
CA THR A 240 23.96 -22.82 5.76
C THR A 240 24.12 -22.20 4.38
N GLU A 241 23.26 -22.60 3.44
CA GLU A 241 23.06 -21.92 2.16
C GLU A 241 21.70 -21.22 2.08
N ASP A 242 20.83 -21.41 3.08
CA ASP A 242 19.51 -20.81 3.16
C ASP A 242 19.59 -19.36 3.67
N PRO A 243 19.10 -18.36 2.91
CA PRO A 243 19.03 -16.97 3.34
C PRO A 243 18.29 -16.72 4.66
N TYR A 244 17.38 -17.63 5.04
CA TYR A 244 16.54 -17.54 6.24
C TYR A 244 17.05 -18.39 7.41
N PHE A 245 18.16 -19.12 7.22
CA PHE A 245 18.83 -19.91 8.27
C PHE A 245 17.90 -20.95 8.93
N GLU A 246 16.96 -21.55 8.22
CA GLU A 246 16.04 -22.55 8.80
C GLU A 246 16.73 -23.91 9.07
N ASP A 247 17.79 -24.21 8.33
CA ASP A 247 18.55 -25.47 8.36
C ASP A 247 19.64 -25.53 9.45
N ILE A 248 19.78 -24.48 10.26
CA ILE A 248 20.85 -24.42 11.27
C ILE A 248 20.59 -25.38 12.44
N TYR A 249 21.61 -26.15 12.82
CA TYR A 249 21.55 -27.04 13.97
C TYR A 249 22.21 -26.45 15.23
N TYR A 250 22.99 -25.37 15.10
CA TYR A 250 23.39 -24.57 16.25
C TYR A 250 23.48 -23.10 15.89
N PHE A 251 23.24 -22.27 16.90
CA PHE A 251 23.41 -20.83 16.82
C PHE A 251 23.97 -20.29 18.11
N GLY A 252 24.90 -19.34 18.06
CA GLY A 252 25.45 -18.72 19.25
C GLY A 252 25.82 -17.26 19.08
N GLU A 253 26.07 -16.63 20.21
CA GLU A 253 26.36 -15.23 20.35
C GLU A 253 27.46 -15.06 21.39
N ILE A 254 28.48 -14.27 21.05
CA ILE A 254 29.58 -13.95 21.95
C ILE A 254 29.29 -12.59 22.57
N LYS A 255 29.01 -12.59 23.87
CA LYS A 255 28.81 -11.35 24.62
C LYS A 255 30.02 -11.10 25.52
N THR A 256 30.50 -9.85 25.50
CA THR A 256 31.44 -9.37 26.52
C THR A 256 30.61 -8.79 27.66
N ILE A 257 30.54 -9.51 28.78
CA ILE A 257 29.65 -9.19 29.90
C ILE A 257 30.51 -8.85 31.13
N PRO A 258 30.17 -7.78 31.86
CA PRO A 258 30.82 -7.50 33.13
C PRO A 258 30.41 -8.52 34.21
N ILE A 259 31.32 -8.83 35.14
CA ILE A 259 31.12 -9.90 36.15
C ILE A 259 29.83 -9.71 36.96
N ASN A 260 29.43 -8.47 37.24
CA ASN A 260 28.21 -8.17 37.98
C ASN A 260 26.92 -8.67 37.29
N GLU A 261 26.86 -8.61 35.95
CA GLU A 261 25.71 -9.12 35.19
C GLU A 261 25.74 -10.66 35.10
N ILE A 262 26.93 -11.26 35.01
CA ILE A 262 27.08 -12.73 35.02
C ILE A 262 26.56 -13.32 36.35
N VAL A 263 26.85 -12.67 37.49
CA VAL A 263 26.35 -13.10 38.80
C VAL A 263 24.82 -12.97 38.89
N LYS A 264 24.23 -11.95 38.24
CA LYS A 264 22.76 -11.81 38.18
C LYS A 264 22.12 -12.89 37.31
N GLU A 265 22.72 -13.20 36.16
CA GLU A 265 22.20 -14.21 35.24
C GLU A 265 22.38 -15.64 35.77
N PHE A 266 23.50 -15.90 36.47
CA PHE A 266 23.86 -17.22 36.98
C PHE A 266 24.14 -17.17 38.49
N PRO A 267 23.10 -17.17 39.34
CA PRO A 267 23.24 -17.08 40.80
C PRO A 267 23.88 -18.33 41.44
N ASN A 268 24.04 -19.41 40.68
CA ASN A 268 24.60 -20.68 41.16
C ASN A 268 26.14 -20.74 41.12
N LEU A 269 26.80 -19.66 40.66
CA LEU A 269 28.26 -19.60 40.59
C LEU A 269 28.87 -19.42 41.99
N THR A 270 29.88 -20.22 42.30
CA THR A 270 30.61 -20.11 43.57
C THR A 270 31.63 -18.96 43.55
N GLU A 271 31.96 -18.42 44.73
CA GLU A 271 32.94 -17.33 44.86
C GLU A 271 34.33 -17.71 44.31
N GLN A 272 34.69 -19.00 44.37
CA GLN A 272 35.94 -19.52 43.79
C GLN A 272 35.91 -19.52 42.26
N GLU A 273 34.78 -19.89 41.66
CA GLU A 273 34.58 -19.81 40.21
C GLU A 273 34.62 -18.36 39.74
N LEU A 274 33.99 -17.44 40.47
CA LEU A 274 34.06 -16.00 40.17
C LEU A 274 35.48 -15.45 40.29
N LYS A 275 36.26 -15.89 41.28
CA LYS A 275 37.68 -15.53 41.40
C LYS A 275 38.52 -16.12 40.26
N ASN A 276 38.24 -17.36 39.83
CA ASN A 276 38.91 -17.96 38.67
C ASN A 276 38.59 -17.17 37.40
N LEU A 277 37.32 -16.80 37.21
CA LEU A 277 36.87 -15.98 36.10
C LEU A 277 37.46 -14.56 36.12
N HIS A 278 37.59 -13.95 37.29
CA HIS A 278 38.22 -12.64 37.47
C HIS A 278 39.73 -12.67 37.23
N ASN A 279 40.43 -13.68 37.76
CA ASN A 279 41.88 -13.86 37.57
C ASN A 279 42.24 -14.27 36.14
N GLN A 280 41.32 -14.95 35.44
CA GLN A 280 41.41 -15.23 34.01
C GLN A 280 40.98 -14.05 33.13
N GLY A 281 40.62 -12.91 33.75
CA GLY A 281 40.06 -11.73 33.12
C GLY A 281 40.65 -11.45 31.74
N HIS A 282 39.77 -11.17 30.79
CA HIS A 282 40.05 -10.90 29.38
C HIS A 282 41.37 -11.51 28.87
N GLN A 283 41.54 -12.83 28.96
CA GLN A 283 42.68 -13.49 28.33
C GLN A 283 42.71 -13.03 26.88
N SER A 284 43.81 -12.38 26.51
CA SER A 284 44.19 -12.15 25.12
C SER A 284 44.49 -13.51 24.52
N THR A 285 43.44 -14.30 24.31
CA THR A 285 43.42 -15.37 23.35
C THR A 285 43.81 -14.68 22.05
N GLY A 286 45.08 -14.79 21.66
CA GLY A 286 45.67 -14.16 20.47
C GLY A 286 45.00 -14.54 19.14
N PHE A 287 43.85 -15.19 19.22
CA PHE A 287 42.83 -15.52 18.23
C PHE A 287 41.98 -14.31 17.80
N TYR A 288 41.83 -13.29 18.66
CA TYR A 288 41.12 -12.04 18.33
C TYR A 288 42.11 -10.98 17.86
N ASN A 289 42.17 -10.74 16.56
CA ASN A 289 42.92 -9.60 16.04
C ASN A 289 42.04 -8.35 16.23
N ARG A 290 42.12 -7.72 17.41
CA ARG A 290 41.61 -6.37 17.57
C ARG A 290 42.46 -5.45 16.69
N SER A 291 41.81 -4.65 15.85
CA SER A 291 42.40 -3.43 15.33
C SER A 291 43.15 -2.74 16.47
N LEU A 292 44.41 -2.37 16.25
CA LEU A 292 45.35 -1.84 17.24
C LEU A 292 44.75 -0.70 18.11
N ALA A 293 43.72 0.00 17.59
CA ALA A 293 42.98 1.06 18.29
C ALA A 293 42.03 0.58 19.41
N GLU A 294 41.48 -0.63 19.35
CA GLU A 294 40.59 -1.20 20.40
C GLU A 294 41.34 -2.00 21.48
N SER A 295 42.66 -2.18 21.32
CA SER A 295 43.50 -2.89 22.30
C SER A 295 43.62 -2.17 23.65
N VAL A 296 43.18 -0.91 23.74
CA VAL A 296 43.39 -0.02 24.89
C VAL A 296 42.37 -0.25 26.03
N ASN A 297 41.25 -0.93 25.79
CA ASN A 297 40.21 -1.19 26.81
C ASN A 297 40.19 -2.65 27.27
N GLN A 298 41.29 -3.14 27.86
CA GLN A 298 41.26 -4.41 28.61
C GLN A 298 40.74 -4.16 30.02
N ASP A 299 39.43 -4.17 30.19
CA ASP A 299 38.82 -4.16 31.51
C ASP A 299 38.86 -5.57 32.12
N LYS A 300 39.60 -5.74 33.22
CA LYS A 300 39.71 -7.02 33.96
C LYS A 300 38.36 -7.48 34.53
N ASN A 301 37.37 -6.59 34.59
CA ASN A 301 36.04 -6.91 35.08
C ASN A 301 35.10 -7.46 34.00
N GLN A 302 35.57 -7.64 32.76
CA GLN A 302 34.77 -8.12 31.64
C GLN A 302 35.23 -9.50 31.15
N ILE A 303 34.25 -10.38 30.93
CA ILE A 303 34.47 -11.76 30.48
C ILE A 303 33.72 -11.98 29.16
N GLN A 304 34.32 -12.74 28.26
CA GLN A 304 33.66 -13.17 27.03
C GLN A 304 32.97 -14.51 27.24
N VAL A 305 31.64 -14.51 27.05
CA VAL A 305 30.80 -15.69 27.20
C VAL A 305 30.16 -16.01 25.86
N LEU A 306 30.27 -17.26 25.44
CA LEU A 306 29.55 -17.84 24.32
C LEU A 306 28.22 -18.39 24.81
N TYR A 307 27.13 -17.73 24.44
CA TYR A 307 25.78 -18.27 24.55
C TYR A 307 25.49 -19.04 23.27
N PHE A 308 24.97 -20.25 23.36
CA PHE A 308 24.62 -21.02 22.18
C PHE A 308 23.38 -21.88 22.41
N ASN A 309 22.62 -22.04 21.34
CA ASN A 309 21.48 -22.92 21.21
C ASN A 309 21.86 -24.07 20.28
N TYR A 310 21.46 -25.28 20.66
CA TYR A 310 21.74 -26.50 19.89
C TYR A 310 20.44 -27.26 19.61
N LYS A 311 20.12 -27.44 18.33
CA LYS A 311 18.99 -28.24 17.87
C LYS A 311 19.40 -29.70 17.80
N THR A 312 18.62 -30.56 18.41
CA THR A 312 18.76 -32.01 18.25
C THR A 312 17.39 -32.67 18.43
N TYR A 313 17.32 -33.98 18.27
CA TYR A 313 16.10 -34.73 18.54
C TYR A 313 16.18 -35.44 19.90
N MET A 314 15.03 -35.66 20.52
CA MET A 314 14.84 -36.48 21.72
C MET A 314 13.74 -37.49 21.44
N ASN A 315 13.83 -38.68 22.03
CA ASN A 315 12.88 -39.76 21.80
C ASN A 315 11.94 -39.89 23.00
N GLU A 316 10.66 -39.58 22.81
CA GLU A 316 9.63 -39.90 23.80
C GLU A 316 9.18 -41.36 23.62
N VAL A 317 9.60 -42.24 24.53
CA VAL A 317 9.20 -43.65 24.52
C VAL A 317 8.09 -43.89 25.52
N TYR A 318 6.94 -44.31 25.02
CA TYR A 318 5.78 -44.69 25.80
C TYR A 318 5.63 -46.22 25.81
N LYS A 319 5.42 -46.77 27.00
CA LYS A 319 4.97 -48.15 27.21
C LYS A 319 3.46 -48.16 27.34
N VAL A 320 2.77 -48.68 26.34
CA VAL A 320 1.32 -48.93 26.40
C VAL A 320 1.11 -50.27 27.08
N LYS A 321 0.37 -50.28 28.19
CA LYS A 321 -0.05 -51.48 28.92
C LYS A 321 -1.56 -51.60 28.83
N GLU A 322 -2.07 -52.71 28.33
CA GLU A 322 -3.49 -53.01 28.44
C GLU A 322 -3.83 -53.43 29.88
N THR A 323 -4.87 -52.80 30.44
CA THR A 323 -5.43 -53.18 31.73
C THR A 323 -6.37 -54.38 31.56
N ALA A 324 -6.54 -55.18 32.62
CA ALA A 324 -7.39 -56.38 32.57
C ALA A 324 -8.87 -56.11 32.21
N THR A 325 -9.30 -54.85 32.28
CA THR A 325 -10.64 -54.36 31.91
C THR A 325 -10.72 -53.81 30.48
N GLY A 326 -9.67 -53.94 29.66
CA GLY A 326 -9.65 -53.50 28.26
C GLY A 326 -9.27 -52.03 28.03
N GLY A 327 -8.88 -51.28 29.06
CA GLY A 327 -8.39 -49.90 28.92
C GLY A 327 -6.88 -49.82 28.73
N SER A 328 -6.38 -48.93 27.89
CA SER A 328 -4.94 -48.73 27.64
C SER A 328 -4.34 -47.73 28.63
N LYS A 329 -3.30 -48.12 29.38
CA LYS A 329 -2.52 -47.23 30.26
C LYS A 329 -1.15 -46.95 29.63
N VAL A 330 -0.83 -45.68 29.45
CA VAL A 330 0.43 -45.22 28.85
C VAL A 330 1.41 -44.83 29.97
N ILE A 331 2.65 -45.33 29.92
CA ILE A 331 3.70 -45.06 30.91
C ILE A 331 4.95 -44.54 30.19
N VAL A 332 5.45 -43.36 30.57
CA VAL A 332 6.68 -42.76 30.01
C VAL A 332 7.90 -43.59 30.42
N LYS A 333 8.78 -43.89 29.46
CA LYS A 333 10.04 -44.63 29.61
C LYS A 333 11.20 -43.90 28.93
N ASP A 334 12.41 -44.26 29.33
CA ASP A 334 13.66 -43.76 28.76
C ASP A 334 13.92 -44.37 27.37
N ASP A 335 14.71 -43.68 26.54
CA ASP A 335 14.99 -44.04 25.14
C ASP A 335 15.64 -45.44 25.00
N GLN A 336 16.43 -45.83 26.00
CA GLN A 336 17.06 -47.15 26.08
C GLN A 336 16.06 -48.31 26.32
N PHE A 337 14.78 -48.01 26.53
CA PHE A 337 13.75 -49.03 26.73
C PHE A 337 13.44 -49.74 25.41
N ASN A 338 13.97 -50.96 25.27
CA ASN A 338 13.60 -51.89 24.22
C ASN A 338 12.90 -53.12 24.84
N PRO A 339 11.57 -53.25 24.75
CA PRO A 339 10.90 -54.44 25.26
C PRO A 339 11.28 -55.66 24.40
N PRO A 340 11.46 -56.86 24.99
CA PRO A 340 11.70 -58.08 24.24
C PRO A 340 10.55 -58.34 23.26
N THR A 341 10.87 -58.74 22.02
CA THR A 341 9.90 -58.95 20.93
C THR A 341 8.79 -59.94 21.29
N GLU A 342 9.08 -60.90 22.17
CA GLU A 342 8.12 -61.91 22.66
C GLU A 342 7.00 -61.32 23.56
N LEU A 343 7.18 -60.13 24.14
CA LEU A 343 6.20 -59.46 25.02
C LEU A 343 5.40 -58.35 24.31
N LEU A 344 5.75 -58.05 23.05
CA LEU A 344 5.13 -57.01 22.23
C LEU A 344 3.77 -57.42 21.67
N GLU A 345 3.54 -58.72 21.48
CA GLU A 345 2.30 -59.23 20.86
C GLU A 345 1.17 -59.52 21.86
N GLU A 346 1.45 -59.78 23.15
CA GLU A 346 0.39 -60.20 24.08
C GLU A 346 -0.16 -59.11 25.02
N ARG A 347 0.61 -58.10 25.46
CA ARG A 347 0.13 -57.10 26.46
C ARG A 347 0.80 -55.70 26.47
N PHE A 348 1.90 -55.50 25.74
CA PHE A 348 2.71 -54.27 25.85
C PHE A 348 3.16 -53.70 24.50
N GLY A 349 2.62 -52.55 24.09
CA GLY A 349 3.10 -51.81 22.92
C GLY A 349 4.21 -50.82 23.26
N LYS A 350 5.24 -50.68 22.40
CA LYS A 350 6.17 -49.54 22.42
C LYS A 350 5.70 -48.50 21.41
N LEU A 351 5.40 -47.30 21.88
CA LEU A 351 5.14 -46.15 21.01
C LEU A 351 6.28 -45.16 21.22
N SER A 352 7.13 -44.99 20.20
CA SER A 352 8.23 -44.03 20.22
C SER A 352 7.94 -42.89 19.26
N LYS A 353 8.01 -41.65 19.75
CA LYS A 353 7.92 -40.44 18.93
C LYS A 353 9.23 -39.67 19.03
N GLN A 354 9.81 -39.33 17.88
CA GLN A 354 10.99 -38.47 17.82
C GLN A 354 10.54 -37.02 17.71
N ILE A 355 11.14 -36.15 18.51
CA ILE A 355 10.73 -34.75 18.64
C ILE A 355 11.98 -33.88 18.62
N GLU A 356 11.95 -32.75 17.92
CA GLU A 356 13.03 -31.77 17.99
C GLU A 356 13.01 -31.05 19.34
N VAL A 357 14.18 -30.90 19.95
CA VAL A 357 14.39 -30.21 21.21
C VAL A 357 15.54 -29.21 21.08
N LEU A 358 15.44 -28.14 21.86
CA LEU A 358 16.45 -27.10 21.92
C LEU A 358 17.23 -27.18 23.22
N PHE A 359 18.56 -27.26 23.13
CA PHE A 359 19.46 -27.12 24.28
C PHE A 359 20.02 -25.71 24.34
N GLU A 360 20.10 -25.15 25.55
CA GLU A 360 20.73 -23.87 25.83
C GLU A 360 22.06 -24.10 26.57
N GLY A 361 23.13 -23.54 26.01
CA GLY A 361 24.48 -23.55 26.55
C GLY A 361 25.02 -22.14 26.80
N ALA A 362 25.79 -21.98 27.87
CA ALA A 362 26.62 -20.81 28.10
C ALA A 362 28.02 -21.27 28.53
N MET A 363 29.05 -20.90 27.78
CA MET A 363 30.44 -21.30 28.00
C MET A 363 31.35 -20.08 28.08
N VAL A 364 32.31 -20.08 29.00
CA VAL A 364 33.34 -19.04 29.04
C VAL A 364 34.44 -19.39 28.06
N LEU A 365 34.68 -18.51 27.08
CA LEU A 365 35.65 -18.74 26.01
C LEU A 365 37.08 -18.90 26.54
N GLY A 366 37.87 -19.79 25.93
CA GLY A 366 39.24 -20.07 26.37
C GLY A 366 39.36 -20.86 27.67
N THR A 367 38.25 -21.30 28.27
CA THR A 367 38.24 -22.08 29.51
C THR A 367 37.52 -23.42 29.34
N LYS A 368 37.66 -24.29 30.34
CA LYS A 368 36.90 -25.54 30.40
C LYS A 368 35.56 -25.39 31.15
N GLN A 369 35.12 -24.16 31.43
CA GLN A 369 34.00 -23.90 32.33
C GLN A 369 32.70 -23.64 31.56
N MET A 370 31.72 -24.52 31.77
CA MET A 370 30.33 -24.34 31.33
C MET A 370 29.53 -23.67 32.45
N LEU A 371 28.88 -22.55 32.14
CA LEU A 371 28.01 -21.82 33.08
C LEU A 371 26.59 -22.41 33.12
N LYS A 372 26.10 -22.84 31.95
CA LYS A 372 24.76 -23.43 31.80
C LYS A 372 24.78 -24.45 30.67
N TRP A 373 24.17 -25.60 30.91
CA TRP A 373 23.81 -26.56 29.87
C TRP A 373 22.51 -27.25 30.29
N GLY A 374 21.54 -27.32 29.38
CA GLY A 374 20.31 -28.05 29.60
C GLY A 374 19.26 -27.79 28.54
N LEU A 375 18.16 -28.55 28.61
CA LEU A 375 17.00 -28.32 27.75
C LEU A 375 16.42 -26.92 28.01
N ALA A 376 16.13 -26.20 26.94
CA ALA A 376 15.44 -24.93 27.00
C ALA A 376 14.07 -25.15 27.66
N LYS A 377 13.77 -24.41 28.74
CA LYS A 377 12.52 -24.58 29.49
C LYS A 377 11.30 -24.02 28.79
N ASN A 378 11.49 -23.07 27.87
CA ASN A 378 10.43 -22.40 27.13
C ASN A 378 10.70 -22.53 25.63
N MET A 379 10.43 -23.72 25.08
CA MET A 379 10.65 -24.00 23.66
C MET A 379 9.47 -23.49 22.84
N MET A 380 9.77 -22.68 21.82
CA MET A 380 8.74 -22.17 20.93
C MET A 380 8.35 -23.25 19.93
N ARG A 381 7.16 -23.82 20.13
CA ARG A 381 6.61 -24.88 19.29
C ARG A 381 5.22 -24.48 18.80
N PRO A 382 5.00 -24.40 17.48
CA PRO A 382 3.66 -24.24 16.93
C PRO A 382 2.74 -25.36 17.42
N LYS A 383 1.50 -25.03 17.79
CA LYS A 383 0.54 -26.05 18.28
C LYS A 383 0.06 -26.96 17.14
N SER A 384 0.12 -26.49 15.90
CA SER A 384 -0.18 -27.26 14.69
C SER A 384 0.86 -28.35 14.40
N ASP A 385 2.14 -28.11 14.68
CA ASP A 385 3.24 -29.07 14.47
C ASP A 385 4.05 -29.27 15.74
N TYR A 386 3.70 -30.32 16.48
CA TYR A 386 4.38 -30.66 17.73
C TYR A 386 5.80 -31.22 17.54
N THR A 387 6.30 -31.40 16.31
CA THR A 387 7.61 -32.04 16.08
C THR A 387 8.74 -31.04 15.94
N LYS A 388 8.48 -29.83 15.43
CA LYS A 388 9.49 -28.81 15.16
C LYS A 388 9.59 -27.77 16.28
N VAL A 389 10.79 -27.26 16.51
CA VAL A 389 11.06 -26.19 17.47
C VAL A 389 11.74 -25.01 16.77
N LYS A 390 11.27 -23.78 17.06
CA LYS A 390 11.89 -22.54 16.59
C LYS A 390 13.04 -22.12 17.53
N MET A 391 14.07 -21.52 16.94
CA MET A 391 15.23 -20.98 17.64
C MET A 391 14.88 -19.65 18.33
N ASN A 392 15.58 -19.30 19.41
CA ASN A 392 15.45 -17.97 20.05
C ASN A 392 16.06 -16.81 19.24
N TYR A 393 16.67 -17.11 18.10
CA TYR A 393 17.38 -16.16 17.25
C TYR A 393 16.77 -16.20 15.86
N ASN A 394 16.39 -15.03 15.36
CA ASN A 394 15.82 -14.85 14.03
C ASN A 394 16.82 -14.06 13.19
N ILE A 395 17.17 -14.59 12.02
CA ILE A 395 18.28 -14.09 11.19
C ILE A 395 17.85 -14.10 9.74
N VAL A 396 18.28 -13.09 9.01
CA VAL A 396 18.13 -13.08 7.55
C VAL A 396 19.38 -12.51 6.91
N ALA A 397 19.83 -13.18 5.85
CA ALA A 397 20.84 -12.68 4.93
C ALA A 397 20.31 -12.87 3.50
N PRO A 398 19.61 -11.88 2.92
CA PRO A 398 18.84 -12.07 1.68
C PRO A 398 19.70 -12.37 0.44
N ARG A 399 21.01 -12.07 0.50
CA ARG A 399 21.98 -12.35 -0.57
C ARG A 399 23.11 -13.21 -0.03
N MET A 400 22.81 -14.49 0.15
CA MET A 400 23.79 -15.50 0.52
C MET A 400 24.12 -16.40 -0.66
N TYR A 401 25.41 -16.68 -0.86
CA TYR A 401 25.86 -17.73 -1.77
C TYR A 401 27.04 -18.48 -1.15
N LYS A 402 26.90 -19.80 -0.94
CA LYS A 402 27.91 -20.67 -0.33
C LYS A 402 28.45 -20.11 1.00
N GLY A 403 27.56 -19.60 1.85
CA GLY A 403 27.91 -19.00 3.15
C GLY A 403 28.58 -17.63 3.08
N LYS A 404 28.75 -17.03 1.89
CA LYS A 404 29.21 -15.64 1.74
C LYS A 404 28.02 -14.71 1.64
N ILE A 405 28.04 -13.67 2.49
CA ILE A 405 27.02 -12.65 2.56
C ILE A 405 27.49 -11.45 1.73
N GLU A 406 26.61 -10.92 0.88
CA GLU A 406 26.87 -9.72 0.09
C GLU A 406 25.96 -8.56 0.52
N SER A 407 26.57 -7.43 0.88
CA SER A 407 25.85 -6.22 1.29
C SER A 407 25.75 -5.17 0.17
N LEU A 408 24.93 -4.15 0.38
CA LEU A 408 24.87 -2.99 -0.53
C LEU A 408 26.17 -2.18 -0.43
N VAL A 409 26.66 -1.93 0.79
CA VAL A 409 27.94 -1.21 1.01
C VAL A 409 29.12 -1.94 0.37
N SER A 410 29.17 -3.28 0.48
CA SER A 410 30.22 -4.09 -0.13
C SER A 410 30.32 -3.87 -1.64
N ARG A 411 29.18 -3.78 -2.34
CA ARG A 411 29.12 -3.56 -3.80
C ARG A 411 29.57 -2.17 -4.22
N ILE A 412 29.38 -1.15 -3.39
CA ILE A 412 29.76 0.24 -3.70
C ILE A 412 31.17 0.62 -3.24
N THR A 413 31.80 -0.19 -2.35
CA THR A 413 33.15 0.11 -1.83
C THR A 413 34.20 0.31 -2.93
N THR A 414 34.14 -0.48 -4.00
CA THR A 414 35.08 -0.39 -5.13
C THR A 414 34.95 0.93 -5.89
N PHE A 415 33.73 1.40 -6.13
CA PHE A 415 33.47 2.68 -6.76
C PHE A 415 33.86 3.85 -5.85
N ALA A 416 33.58 3.74 -4.54
CA ALA A 416 33.97 4.76 -3.57
C ALA A 416 35.50 4.91 -3.48
N ASP A 417 36.24 3.80 -3.53
CA ASP A 417 37.71 3.82 -3.60
C ASP A 417 38.21 4.55 -4.87
N MET A 418 37.60 4.28 -6.02
CA MET A 418 37.95 4.95 -7.28
C MET A 418 37.62 6.44 -7.27
N ILE A 419 36.52 6.83 -6.62
CA ILE A 419 36.20 8.24 -6.44
C ILE A 419 37.24 8.92 -5.56
N GLN A 420 37.64 8.30 -4.44
CA GLN A 420 38.66 8.87 -3.56
C GLN A 420 40.00 9.04 -4.29
N LEU A 421 40.44 8.05 -5.05
CA LEU A 421 41.65 8.14 -5.87
C LEU A 421 41.55 9.24 -6.93
N THR A 422 40.39 9.37 -7.57
CA THR A 422 40.13 10.41 -8.56
C THR A 422 40.16 11.79 -7.91
N HIS A 423 39.60 11.94 -6.70
CA HIS A 423 39.64 13.18 -5.92
C HIS A 423 41.08 13.56 -5.55
N LEU A 424 41.90 12.62 -5.09
CA LEU A 424 43.32 12.86 -4.80
C LEU A 424 44.10 13.26 -6.06
N LYS A 425 43.82 12.64 -7.21
CA LYS A 425 44.40 13.05 -8.51
C LYS A 425 43.96 14.44 -8.95
N ILE A 426 42.69 14.80 -8.71
CA ILE A 426 42.18 16.17 -8.97
C ILE A 426 42.96 17.18 -8.13
N GLN A 427 43.12 16.93 -6.83
CA GLN A 427 43.95 17.78 -5.95
C GLN A 427 45.39 17.88 -6.46
N GLN A 428 46.00 16.76 -6.89
CA GLN A 428 47.35 16.76 -7.44
C GLN A 428 47.46 17.60 -8.72
N VAL A 429 46.50 17.47 -9.65
CA VAL A 429 46.48 18.26 -10.88
C VAL A 429 46.30 19.74 -10.54
N MET A 430 45.35 20.09 -9.67
CA MET A 430 45.12 21.49 -9.24
C MET A 430 46.36 22.10 -8.58
N SER A 431 47.08 21.35 -7.74
CA SER A 431 48.31 21.83 -7.09
C SER A 431 49.45 22.10 -8.07
N ARG A 432 49.41 21.48 -9.26
CA ARG A 432 50.42 21.59 -10.32
C ARG A 432 49.93 22.41 -11.51
N MET A 433 48.68 22.89 -11.48
CA MET A 433 48.15 23.76 -12.51
C MET A 433 48.79 25.12 -12.38
N VAL A 434 49.55 25.48 -13.39
CA VAL A 434 50.11 26.82 -13.53
C VAL A 434 49.01 27.71 -14.14
N PRO A 435 48.76 28.91 -13.59
CA PRO A 435 47.82 29.87 -14.19
C PRO A 435 48.16 30.17 -15.65
N ASP A 436 47.17 30.57 -16.44
CA ASP A 436 47.45 31.09 -17.78
C ASP A 436 48.31 32.35 -17.64
N GLY A 437 49.46 32.35 -18.31
CA GLY A 437 50.44 33.42 -18.20
C GLY A 437 51.00 33.82 -19.55
N ILE A 438 51.87 34.81 -19.51
CA ILE A 438 52.41 35.44 -20.72
C ILE A 438 53.91 35.17 -20.77
N TYR A 439 54.38 34.68 -21.90
CA TYR A 439 55.80 34.77 -22.22
C TYR A 439 56.12 36.23 -22.51
N LEU A 440 56.94 36.85 -21.68
CA LEU A 440 57.32 38.25 -21.79
C LEU A 440 58.81 38.33 -22.13
N ASP A 441 59.11 38.93 -23.28
CA ASP A 441 60.48 39.19 -23.67
C ASP A 441 60.98 40.49 -23.02
N ALA A 442 61.88 40.38 -22.04
CA ALA A 442 62.38 41.52 -21.28
C ALA A 442 63.13 42.53 -22.16
N ASP A 443 63.80 42.06 -23.20
CA ASP A 443 64.60 42.90 -24.10
C ASP A 443 63.73 43.53 -25.20
N GLY A 444 62.60 42.90 -25.57
CA GLY A 444 61.65 43.41 -26.56
C GLY A 444 60.68 44.48 -26.02
N LEU A 445 60.52 44.57 -24.70
CA LEU A 445 59.71 45.56 -23.98
C LEU A 445 60.58 46.56 -23.22
N ALA A 446 61.79 46.83 -23.71
CA ALA A 446 62.81 47.65 -23.06
C ALA A 446 62.33 49.09 -22.77
N GLU A 447 61.56 49.23 -21.69
CA GLU A 447 61.31 50.41 -20.84
C GLU A 447 60.55 50.01 -19.55
N ILE A 448 60.65 48.75 -19.08
CA ILE A 448 60.21 48.39 -17.73
C ILE A 448 61.44 48.29 -16.82
N ASP A 449 61.77 49.40 -16.16
CA ASP A 449 62.72 49.44 -15.05
C ASP A 449 62.09 48.72 -13.84
N LEU A 450 62.30 47.41 -13.76
CA LEU A 450 62.09 46.64 -12.53
C LEU A 450 63.31 46.87 -11.65
N GLY A 451 63.30 47.97 -10.88
CA GLY A 451 64.41 48.54 -10.12
C GLY A 451 65.09 47.63 -9.07
N ASN A 452 65.72 46.55 -9.50
CA ASN A 452 66.78 45.83 -8.82
C ASN A 452 67.67 45.13 -9.85
N GLY A 453 68.81 45.75 -10.16
CA GLY A 453 69.81 45.30 -11.13
C GLY A 453 70.64 44.10 -10.72
N THR A 454 69.99 43.00 -10.31
CA THR A 454 70.66 41.70 -10.08
C THR A 454 70.09 40.65 -11.03
N ASN A 455 70.98 39.84 -11.61
CA ASN A 455 70.62 38.74 -12.50
C ASN A 455 69.55 37.85 -11.84
N TYR A 456 68.40 37.69 -12.50
CA TYR A 456 67.35 36.73 -12.13
C TYR A 456 67.98 35.36 -11.87
N ASN A 457 67.86 34.84 -10.65
CA ASN A 457 68.30 33.48 -10.34
C ASN A 457 67.33 32.50 -11.01
N PRO A 458 67.78 31.41 -11.67
CA PRO A 458 66.91 30.38 -12.22
C PRO A 458 65.82 29.88 -11.26
N GLN A 459 66.07 29.90 -9.95
CA GLN A 459 65.07 29.56 -8.92
C GLN A 459 63.94 30.58 -8.80
N GLU A 460 64.23 31.89 -8.90
CA GLU A 460 63.24 32.96 -8.83
C GLU A 460 62.39 33.02 -10.10
N ALA A 461 63.00 32.77 -11.26
CA ALA A 461 62.28 32.64 -12.53
C ALA A 461 61.33 31.42 -12.53
N LEU A 462 61.76 30.30 -11.93
CA LEU A 462 60.94 29.10 -11.77
C LEU A 462 59.76 29.34 -10.80
N ASN A 463 60.02 30.05 -9.68
CA ASN A 463 58.98 30.43 -8.73
C ASN A 463 57.97 31.40 -9.34
N MET A 464 58.44 32.39 -10.11
CA MET A 464 57.57 33.30 -10.86
C MET A 464 56.70 32.54 -11.88
N PHE A 465 57.27 31.58 -12.60
CA PHE A 465 56.53 30.71 -13.51
C PHE A 465 55.45 29.90 -12.78
N PHE A 466 55.76 29.24 -11.66
CA PHE A 466 54.77 28.48 -10.91
C PHE A 466 53.67 29.34 -10.27
N GLN A 467 53.96 30.59 -9.91
CA GLN A 467 52.99 31.50 -9.28
C GLN A 467 52.11 32.27 -10.28
N THR A 468 52.68 32.69 -11.41
CA THR A 468 52.03 33.63 -12.35
C THR A 468 51.85 33.07 -13.75
N GLY A 469 52.39 31.88 -14.03
CA GLY A 469 52.42 31.27 -15.37
C GLY A 469 53.24 32.02 -16.42
N SER A 470 53.85 33.12 -16.03
CA SER A 470 54.57 34.01 -16.94
C SER A 470 56.06 33.69 -16.92
N ILE A 471 56.68 33.65 -18.09
CA ILE A 471 58.12 33.41 -18.24
C ILE A 471 58.74 34.68 -18.79
N ILE A 472 59.76 35.19 -18.11
CA ILE A 472 60.57 36.29 -18.63
C ILE A 472 61.75 35.70 -19.41
N GLY A 473 61.78 35.94 -20.71
CA GLY A 473 62.88 35.55 -21.60
C GLY A 473 63.78 36.73 -21.95
N ARG A 474 65.00 36.44 -22.41
CA ARG A 474 65.89 37.41 -23.07
C ARG A 474 65.87 37.15 -24.58
N SER A 475 65.93 38.20 -25.39
CA SER A 475 65.83 38.14 -26.86
C SER A 475 67.19 37.86 -27.52
N PHE A 476 68.28 38.09 -26.79
CA PHE A 476 69.66 37.91 -27.25
C PHE A 476 70.33 36.69 -26.61
N THR A 477 71.12 35.99 -27.41
CA THR A 477 72.11 35.02 -26.88
C THR A 477 73.26 35.76 -26.21
N SER A 478 74.10 35.07 -25.43
CA SER A 478 75.26 35.68 -24.76
C SER A 478 76.24 36.40 -25.71
N ASP A 479 76.13 36.12 -27.02
CA ASP A 479 76.95 36.68 -28.10
C ASP A 479 76.25 37.80 -28.90
N GLY A 480 75.05 38.25 -28.49
CA GLY A 480 74.42 39.48 -29.00
C GLY A 480 73.67 39.36 -30.33
N ASP A 481 73.48 38.16 -30.88
CA ASP A 481 72.65 37.95 -32.08
C ASP A 481 71.15 37.94 -31.74
N MET A 482 70.36 38.71 -32.51
CA MET A 482 68.89 38.75 -32.42
C MET A 482 68.28 37.44 -32.94
N ASN A 483 67.31 36.88 -32.19
CA ASN A 483 66.52 35.73 -32.63
C ASN A 483 65.30 36.20 -33.45
N PRO A 484 65.26 36.04 -34.79
CA PRO A 484 64.35 36.79 -35.66
C PRO A 484 62.94 36.19 -35.82
N GLY A 485 62.37 35.59 -34.77
CA GLY A 485 61.08 34.90 -34.88
C GLY A 485 60.22 34.79 -33.63
N LYS A 486 60.54 35.47 -32.53
CA LYS A 486 59.71 35.41 -31.31
C LYS A 486 58.88 36.68 -31.12
N VAL A 487 57.56 36.50 -31.01
CA VAL A 487 56.62 37.58 -30.70
C VAL A 487 56.84 38.00 -29.23
N PRO A 488 56.96 39.29 -28.87
CA PRO A 488 57.34 39.75 -27.52
C PRO A 488 56.41 39.32 -26.39
N ILE A 489 55.13 39.10 -26.72
CA ILE A 489 54.07 38.64 -25.83
C ILE A 489 53.43 37.42 -26.50
N GLN A 490 53.58 36.24 -25.91
CA GLN A 490 52.83 35.05 -26.32
C GLN A 490 52.05 34.53 -25.12
N GLU A 491 50.73 34.37 -25.29
CA GLU A 491 49.92 33.67 -24.31
C GLU A 491 50.38 32.22 -24.22
N ILE A 492 50.85 31.82 -23.04
CA ILE A 492 51.10 30.42 -22.74
C ILE A 492 49.75 29.86 -22.29
N GLN A 493 49.00 29.27 -23.23
CA GLN A 493 47.82 28.50 -22.85
C GLN A 493 48.29 27.31 -22.00
N SER A 494 47.71 27.16 -20.80
CA SER A 494 47.94 26.03 -19.89
C SER A 494 47.30 24.72 -20.44
N GLY A 495 47.65 24.33 -21.68
CA GLY A 495 46.94 23.39 -22.54
C GLY A 495 46.95 21.91 -22.14
N SER A 496 47.32 21.55 -20.91
CA SER A 496 47.24 20.15 -20.45
C SER A 496 46.60 19.96 -19.07
N GLY A 497 46.51 21.01 -18.26
CA GLY A 497 45.88 20.94 -16.93
C GLY A 497 44.37 20.85 -17.03
N GLY A 498 43.76 21.73 -17.84
CA GLY A 498 42.30 21.79 -18.02
C GLY A 498 41.68 20.52 -18.61
N ALA A 499 42.28 19.96 -19.66
CA ALA A 499 41.77 18.72 -20.29
C ALA A 499 41.88 17.50 -19.35
N LYS A 500 42.97 17.41 -18.56
CA LYS A 500 43.14 16.35 -17.55
C LYS A 500 42.18 16.54 -16.37
N LEU A 501 41.95 17.77 -15.94
CA LEU A 501 40.97 18.06 -14.89
C LEU A 501 39.56 17.69 -15.35
N GLN A 502 39.19 18.05 -16.58
CA GLN A 502 37.88 17.72 -17.15
C GLN A 502 37.66 16.20 -17.29
N SER A 503 38.67 15.44 -17.72
CA SER A 503 38.56 13.99 -17.80
C SER A 503 38.46 13.32 -16.42
N LEU A 504 39.15 13.85 -15.41
CA LEU A 504 39.02 13.39 -14.02
C LEU A 504 37.64 13.72 -13.42
N ILE A 505 37.08 14.90 -13.71
CA ILE A 505 35.71 15.26 -13.30
C ILE A 505 34.68 14.35 -13.98
N GLN A 506 34.84 14.06 -15.28
CA GLN A 506 33.97 13.10 -15.98
C GLN A 506 34.07 11.70 -15.35
N THR A 507 35.27 11.26 -14.99
CA THR A 507 35.50 9.98 -14.31
C THR A 507 34.86 9.95 -12.91
N TYR A 508 34.96 11.05 -12.16
CA TYR A 508 34.31 11.20 -10.86
C TYR A 508 32.78 11.04 -10.98
N ASN A 509 32.17 11.76 -11.93
CA ASN A 509 30.73 11.71 -12.17
C ASN A 509 30.28 10.33 -12.65
N TYR A 510 31.08 9.67 -13.50
CA TYR A 510 30.81 8.30 -13.94
C TYR A 510 30.74 7.32 -12.76
N TYR A 511 31.72 7.35 -11.84
CA TYR A 511 31.67 6.47 -10.67
C TYR A 511 30.55 6.82 -9.69
N LEU A 512 30.20 8.10 -9.54
CA LEU A 512 29.03 8.51 -8.77
C LEU A 512 27.73 7.96 -9.38
N GLN A 513 27.62 7.96 -10.71
CA GLN A 513 26.51 7.34 -11.43
C GLN A 513 26.49 5.82 -11.24
N MET A 514 27.64 5.14 -11.25
CA MET A 514 27.71 3.70 -10.96
C MET A 514 27.24 3.37 -9.52
N ILE A 515 27.57 4.21 -8.53
CA ILE A 515 27.03 4.05 -7.16
C ILE A 515 25.51 4.19 -7.17
N ARG A 516 24.97 5.18 -7.88
CA ARG A 516 23.52 5.38 -8.04
C ARG A 516 22.84 4.18 -8.70
N ASP A 517 23.41 3.66 -9.77
CA ASP A 517 22.85 2.52 -10.51
C ASP A 517 22.85 1.24 -9.65
N VAL A 518 23.94 0.98 -8.90
CA VAL A 518 24.04 -0.21 -8.03
C VAL A 518 23.15 -0.12 -6.80
N THR A 519 23.00 1.08 -6.22
CA THR A 519 22.07 1.32 -5.12
C THR A 519 20.62 1.43 -5.59
N GLY A 520 20.40 1.61 -6.89
CA GLY A 520 19.11 1.93 -7.49
C GLY A 520 18.57 3.29 -7.04
N LEU A 521 19.41 4.19 -6.53
CA LEU A 521 19.00 5.52 -6.11
C LEU A 521 19.16 6.50 -7.28
N ASN A 522 18.06 7.09 -7.73
CA ASN A 522 18.08 8.10 -8.79
C ASN A 522 18.33 9.52 -8.22
N GLU A 523 18.80 10.46 -9.03
CA GLU A 523 19.18 11.84 -8.63
C GLU A 523 18.07 12.62 -7.92
N ALA A 524 16.81 12.29 -8.23
CA ALA A 524 15.63 12.89 -7.61
C ALA A 524 15.46 12.51 -6.13
N ARG A 525 15.88 11.28 -5.73
CA ARG A 525 15.77 10.79 -4.34
C ARG A 525 16.97 11.20 -3.48
N ASP A 526 18.09 11.53 -4.13
CA ASP A 526 19.34 11.97 -3.51
C ASP A 526 19.32 13.46 -3.08
N GLY A 527 18.18 14.14 -3.23
CA GLY A 527 17.99 15.56 -2.89
C GLY A 527 18.82 16.53 -3.72
N SER A 528 19.50 16.05 -4.78
CA SER A 528 20.37 16.85 -5.65
C SER A 528 19.63 17.65 -6.72
N MET A 529 18.32 17.43 -6.90
CA MET A 529 17.47 18.31 -7.71
C MET A 529 16.69 19.27 -6.80
N PRO A 530 16.92 20.59 -6.88
CA PRO A 530 16.03 21.57 -6.31
C PRO A 530 14.90 21.82 -7.29
N ASP A 531 13.70 21.29 -7.03
CA ASP A 531 12.42 21.96 -7.34
C ASP A 531 11.22 21.09 -6.92
N ALA A 532 10.37 21.63 -6.05
CA ALA A 532 9.11 21.05 -5.61
C ALA A 532 8.01 21.10 -6.71
N LYS A 533 8.29 21.77 -7.84
CA LYS A 533 7.36 21.90 -8.99
C LYS A 533 7.72 21.02 -10.19
N THR A 534 8.84 20.31 -10.19
CA THR A 534 9.16 19.38 -11.28
C THR A 534 8.29 18.14 -11.15
N LEU A 535 7.49 17.85 -12.18
CA LEU A 535 6.47 16.78 -12.26
C LEU A 535 6.63 15.68 -11.20
N VAL A 536 5.79 15.75 -10.17
CA VAL A 536 5.71 14.80 -9.06
C VAL A 536 5.65 13.34 -9.57
N GLY A 537 5.11 13.12 -10.78
CA GLY A 537 5.08 11.81 -11.44
C GLY A 537 6.45 11.21 -11.80
N VAL A 538 7.43 12.01 -12.26
CA VAL A 538 8.77 11.50 -12.63
C VAL A 538 9.61 11.22 -11.38
N GLN A 539 9.50 12.08 -10.36
CA GLN A 539 10.14 11.86 -9.06
C GLN A 539 9.55 10.63 -8.35
N LYS A 540 8.23 10.40 -8.47
CA LYS A 540 7.55 9.21 -7.95
C LYS A 540 7.90 7.93 -8.71
N LEU A 541 7.94 7.96 -10.06
CA LEU A 541 8.42 6.83 -10.87
C LEU A 541 9.88 6.48 -10.57
N ALA A 542 10.72 7.50 -10.35
CA ALA A 542 12.10 7.31 -9.94
C ALA A 542 12.20 6.67 -8.53
N ALA A 543 11.32 7.05 -7.61
CA ALA A 543 11.22 6.42 -6.29
C ALA A 543 10.74 4.96 -6.37
N ALA A 544 9.78 4.64 -7.25
CA ALA A 544 9.28 3.28 -7.47
C ALA A 544 10.35 2.33 -8.04
N ASN A 545 11.09 2.79 -9.05
CA ASN A 545 12.23 2.04 -9.59
C ASN A 545 13.31 1.80 -8.52
N SER A 546 13.51 2.79 -7.65
CA SER A 546 14.44 2.68 -6.52
C SER A 546 14.00 1.69 -5.43
N ASN A 547 12.71 1.63 -5.16
CA ASN A 547 12.13 0.65 -4.25
C ASN A 547 12.25 -0.78 -4.79
N THR A 548 12.25 -0.97 -6.11
CA THR A 548 12.49 -2.28 -6.73
C THR A 548 13.90 -2.78 -6.46
N ALA A 549 14.92 -1.92 -6.53
CA ALA A 549 16.31 -2.29 -6.27
C ALA A 549 16.57 -2.65 -4.80
N THR A 550 15.94 -1.95 -3.86
CA THR A 550 16.11 -2.13 -2.41
C THR A 550 15.07 -3.08 -1.77
N ARG A 551 14.15 -3.64 -2.57
CA ARG A 551 13.05 -4.52 -2.11
C ARG A 551 13.51 -5.72 -1.28
N HIS A 552 14.63 -6.32 -1.65
CA HIS A 552 15.21 -7.47 -0.93
C HIS A 552 15.59 -7.15 0.53
N ILE A 553 16.01 -5.91 0.81
CA ILE A 553 16.33 -5.45 2.17
C ILE A 553 15.05 -5.24 2.98
N LEU A 554 14.04 -4.61 2.35
CA LEU A 554 12.72 -4.43 2.95
C LEU A 554 12.06 -5.80 3.27
N GLN A 555 12.07 -6.73 2.33
CA GLN A 555 11.53 -8.08 2.53
C GLN A 555 12.25 -8.82 3.66
N ALA A 556 13.57 -8.66 3.79
CA ALA A 556 14.32 -9.24 4.90
C ALA A 556 13.92 -8.64 6.25
N GLY A 557 13.76 -7.31 6.34
CA GLY A 557 13.31 -6.64 7.57
C GLY A 557 11.87 -7.01 7.96
N LEU A 558 10.99 -7.17 6.97
CA LEU A 558 9.62 -7.67 7.18
C LEU A 558 9.63 -9.11 7.68
N PHE A 559 10.38 -10.00 7.03
CA PHE A 559 10.50 -11.39 7.47
C PHE A 559 10.98 -11.49 8.92
N LEU A 560 12.03 -10.75 9.29
CA LEU A 560 12.52 -10.72 10.67
C LEU A 560 11.43 -10.28 11.66
N THR A 561 10.60 -9.33 11.27
CA THR A 561 9.48 -8.87 12.11
C THR A 561 8.37 -9.90 12.17
N THR A 562 8.02 -10.56 11.05
CA THR A 562 6.99 -11.61 11.01
C THR A 562 7.39 -12.78 11.88
N GLU A 563 8.61 -13.30 11.69
CA GLU A 563 9.16 -14.38 12.49
C GLU A 563 9.25 -14.02 13.97
N LEU A 564 9.65 -12.78 14.27
CA LEU A 564 9.68 -12.31 15.65
C LEU A 564 8.28 -12.25 16.25
N ALA A 565 7.30 -11.71 15.53
CA ALA A 565 5.92 -11.64 15.98
C ALA A 565 5.36 -13.05 16.23
N GLU A 566 5.66 -14.03 15.37
CA GLU A 566 5.19 -15.41 15.53
C GLU A 566 5.81 -16.04 16.79
N CYS A 567 7.12 -15.83 16.96
CA CYS A 567 7.81 -16.27 18.16
C CYS A 567 7.29 -15.57 19.45
N LEU A 568 6.87 -14.31 19.35
CA LEU A 568 6.21 -13.60 20.46
C LEU A 568 4.83 -14.18 20.75
N SER A 569 4.06 -14.55 19.73
CA SER A 569 2.72 -15.13 19.88
C SER A 569 2.73 -16.46 20.63
N LEU A 570 3.67 -17.34 20.26
CA LEU A 570 3.88 -18.60 20.97
C LEU A 570 4.24 -18.34 22.44
N ARG A 571 5.10 -17.34 22.71
CA ARG A 571 5.48 -16.99 24.08
C ARG A 571 4.37 -16.31 24.87
N ILE A 572 3.50 -15.54 24.24
CA ILE A 572 2.32 -14.96 24.89
C ILE A 572 1.43 -16.10 25.39
N SER A 573 1.20 -17.11 24.56
CA SER A 573 0.46 -18.31 24.96
C SER A 573 1.08 -18.99 26.18
N ASP A 574 2.39 -19.21 26.16
CA ASP A 574 3.11 -19.83 27.29
C ASP A 574 3.07 -18.99 28.57
N ILE A 575 3.08 -17.66 28.45
CA ILE A 575 2.98 -16.74 29.61
C ILE A 575 1.60 -16.80 30.24
N ILE A 576 0.56 -16.84 29.41
CA ILE A 576 -0.84 -16.90 29.88
C ILE A 576 -1.13 -18.23 30.59
N GLU A 577 -0.48 -19.31 30.16
CA GLU A 577 -0.65 -20.65 30.72
C GLU A 577 0.21 -20.88 31.97
N TYR A 578 1.49 -20.49 31.96
CA TYR A 578 2.47 -20.93 32.96
C TYR A 578 3.08 -19.83 33.83
N SER A 579 2.92 -18.54 33.50
CA SER A 579 3.66 -17.46 34.17
C SER A 579 2.89 -16.80 35.32
N PRO A 580 3.54 -16.54 36.48
CA PRO A 580 2.95 -15.72 37.55
C PRO A 580 2.78 -14.25 37.13
N THR A 581 3.45 -13.80 36.07
CA THR A 581 3.34 -12.43 35.54
C THR A 581 2.10 -12.22 34.66
N LYS A 582 1.23 -13.24 34.53
CA LYS A 582 -0.04 -13.17 33.79
C LYS A 582 -0.84 -11.94 34.17
N GLU A 583 -1.06 -11.69 35.45
CA GLU A 583 -1.89 -10.56 35.91
C GLU A 583 -1.27 -9.21 35.57
N ALA A 584 0.06 -9.07 35.67
CA ALA A 584 0.76 -7.84 35.30
C ALA A 584 0.72 -7.60 33.78
N PHE A 585 0.78 -8.68 32.97
CA PHE A 585 0.63 -8.60 31.52
C PHE A 585 -0.80 -8.23 31.12
N VAL A 586 -1.78 -8.92 31.71
CA VAL A 586 -3.23 -8.67 31.56
C VAL A 586 -3.59 -7.24 32.00
N GLN A 587 -2.97 -6.70 33.05
CA GLN A 587 -3.19 -5.32 33.48
C GLN A 587 -2.61 -4.28 32.51
N LYS A 588 -1.43 -4.54 31.92
CA LYS A 588 -0.85 -3.66 30.88
C LYS A 588 -1.74 -3.60 29.63
N LEU A 589 -2.37 -4.72 29.28
CA LEU A 589 -3.32 -4.83 28.18
C LEU A 589 -4.71 -4.25 28.50
N GLY A 590 -5.21 -4.50 29.71
CA GLY A 590 -6.56 -4.11 30.15
C GLY A 590 -6.79 -2.61 30.27
N ARG A 591 -5.74 -1.79 30.12
CA ARG A 591 -5.87 -0.32 30.01
C ARG A 591 -6.54 0.13 28.71
N HIS A 592 -6.52 -0.71 27.68
CA HIS A 592 -7.00 -0.34 26.35
C HIS A 592 -8.30 -1.02 25.92
N ASN A 593 -8.64 -2.22 26.42
CA ASN A 593 -9.93 -2.86 26.15
C ASN A 593 -10.28 -3.93 27.22
N VAL A 594 -11.46 -3.82 27.84
CA VAL A 594 -11.93 -4.76 28.87
C VAL A 594 -12.53 -6.02 28.26
N ALA A 595 -13.10 -5.92 27.05
CA ALA A 595 -13.74 -7.03 26.34
C ALA A 595 -12.75 -8.11 25.88
N THR A 596 -11.51 -7.73 25.53
CA THR A 596 -10.47 -8.65 25.06
C THR A 596 -9.90 -9.51 26.18
N LEU A 597 -9.95 -9.06 27.45
CA LEU A 597 -9.35 -9.76 28.59
C LEU A 597 -9.91 -11.16 28.84
N LYS A 598 -11.20 -11.39 28.56
CA LYS A 598 -11.83 -12.72 28.72
C LYS A 598 -11.36 -13.69 27.66
N GLU A 599 -11.33 -13.26 26.40
CA GLU A 599 -10.86 -14.05 25.26
C GLU A 599 -9.34 -14.33 25.34
N MET A 600 -8.58 -13.45 26.00
CA MET A 600 -7.14 -13.68 26.24
C MET A 600 -6.87 -14.88 27.14
N ALA A 601 -7.78 -15.26 28.03
CA ALA A 601 -7.60 -16.46 28.84
C ALA A 601 -7.52 -17.72 27.98
N ASP A 602 -8.25 -17.73 26.85
CA ASP A 602 -8.34 -18.87 25.93
C ASP A 602 -7.37 -18.77 24.75
N LEU A 603 -6.53 -17.73 24.72
CA LEU A 603 -5.59 -17.46 23.62
C LEU A 603 -4.59 -18.59 23.43
N HIS A 604 -4.19 -19.25 24.53
CA HIS A 604 -3.37 -20.45 24.53
C HIS A 604 -4.02 -21.67 23.84
N LEU A 605 -5.31 -21.65 23.52
CA LEU A 605 -5.97 -22.76 22.81
C LEU A 605 -5.86 -22.63 21.28
N TYR A 606 -5.49 -21.45 20.78
CA TYR A 606 -5.43 -21.16 19.35
C TYR A 606 -4.00 -21.17 18.83
N ASP A 607 -3.86 -21.47 17.54
CA ASP A 607 -2.64 -21.25 16.78
C ASP A 607 -2.85 -20.08 15.80
N PHE A 608 -1.89 -19.17 15.73
CA PHE A 608 -1.98 -17.94 14.94
C PHE A 608 -0.93 -17.93 13.85
N GLY A 609 -1.40 -17.73 12.61
CA GLY A 609 -0.56 -17.29 11.52
C GLY A 609 -0.46 -15.76 11.54
N ILE A 610 0.76 -15.25 11.53
CA ILE A 610 0.99 -13.81 11.54
C ILE A 610 1.38 -13.34 10.15
N PHE A 611 0.71 -12.28 9.71
CA PHE A 611 0.95 -11.63 8.43
C PHE A 611 1.21 -10.16 8.69
N ILE A 612 2.20 -9.61 8.00
CA ILE A 612 2.45 -8.18 8.05
C ILE A 612 1.79 -7.54 6.84
N GLU A 613 0.81 -6.67 7.10
CA GLU A 613 0.24 -5.80 6.09
C GLU A 613 1.07 -4.53 6.03
N LEU A 614 1.81 -4.37 4.94
CA LEU A 614 2.46 -3.11 4.62
C LEU A 614 1.39 -2.05 4.34
N ALA A 615 1.58 -0.86 4.89
CA ALA A 615 0.80 0.29 4.43
C ALA A 615 1.02 0.47 2.91
N PRO A 616 -0.03 0.78 2.14
CA PRO A 616 0.09 0.91 0.70
C PRO A 616 1.04 2.05 0.36
N ASP A 617 1.89 1.82 -0.66
CA ASP A 617 2.87 2.80 -1.10
C ASP A 617 2.16 4.09 -1.56
N GLU A 618 2.83 5.24 -1.47
CA GLU A 618 2.25 6.54 -1.83
C GLU A 618 1.69 6.59 -3.26
N GLU A 619 2.23 5.76 -4.17
CA GLU A 619 1.74 5.64 -5.54
C GLU A 619 0.43 4.85 -5.62
N GLU A 620 0.32 3.72 -4.93
CA GLU A 620 -0.92 2.95 -4.89
C GLU A 620 -2.03 3.74 -4.18
N LYS A 621 -1.68 4.50 -3.14
CA LYS A 621 -2.57 5.48 -2.51
C LYS A 621 -2.97 6.58 -3.50
N ALA A 622 -2.03 7.11 -4.30
CA ALA A 622 -2.34 8.14 -5.29
C ALA A 622 -3.22 7.62 -6.44
N MET A 623 -3.03 6.37 -6.88
CA MET A 623 -3.89 5.73 -7.88
C MET A 623 -5.29 5.48 -7.32
N LEU A 624 -5.39 4.97 -6.08
CA LEU A 624 -6.67 4.80 -5.40
C LEU A 624 -7.36 6.15 -5.21
N GLU A 625 -6.64 7.18 -4.78
CA GLU A 625 -7.16 8.54 -4.59
C GLU A 625 -7.60 9.16 -5.93
N ASN A 626 -6.88 8.95 -7.02
CA ASN A 626 -7.30 9.37 -8.36
C ASN A 626 -8.60 8.65 -8.78
N ASN A 627 -8.68 7.33 -8.55
CA ASN A 627 -9.91 6.57 -8.82
C ASN A 627 -11.10 7.05 -7.99
N ILE A 628 -10.88 7.36 -6.71
CA ILE A 628 -11.89 7.93 -5.80
C ILE A 628 -12.32 9.32 -6.28
N GLN A 629 -11.37 10.19 -6.65
CA GLN A 629 -11.67 11.53 -7.15
C GLN A 629 -12.44 11.50 -8.47
N GLN A 630 -12.07 10.62 -9.40
CA GLN A 630 -12.84 10.41 -10.63
C GLN A 630 -14.26 9.91 -10.34
N ALA A 631 -14.41 8.96 -9.40
CA ALA A 631 -15.72 8.45 -9.00
C ALA A 631 -16.57 9.53 -8.31
N LEU A 632 -15.98 10.39 -7.47
CA LEU A 632 -16.65 11.54 -6.86
C LEU A 632 -17.06 12.58 -7.90
N GLN A 633 -16.18 12.90 -8.86
CA GLN A 633 -16.46 13.85 -9.94
C GLN A 633 -17.59 13.37 -10.85
N GLN A 634 -17.64 12.07 -11.14
CA GLN A 634 -18.73 11.44 -11.90
C GLN A 634 -20.00 11.21 -11.05
N GLN A 635 -20.01 11.66 -9.79
CA GLN A 635 -21.07 11.40 -8.81
C GLN A 635 -21.36 9.90 -8.58
N GLY A 636 -20.46 9.00 -8.98
CA GLY A 636 -20.64 7.55 -8.87
C GLY A 636 -20.50 6.99 -7.46
N ILE A 637 -20.04 7.79 -6.49
CA ILE A 637 -20.01 7.48 -5.04
C ILE A 637 -20.36 8.72 -4.21
N ASN A 638 -20.73 8.53 -2.95
CA ASN A 638 -20.90 9.63 -1.99
C ASN A 638 -19.58 9.98 -1.29
N LEU A 639 -19.54 11.16 -0.66
CA LEU A 639 -18.35 11.61 0.08
C LEU A 639 -18.05 10.69 1.28
N GLU A 640 -19.09 10.20 1.96
CA GLU A 640 -18.97 9.26 3.09
C GLU A 640 -18.33 7.94 2.63
N ASP A 641 -18.81 7.36 1.52
CA ASP A 641 -18.21 6.15 0.94
C ASP A 641 -16.74 6.36 0.55
N ALA A 642 -16.38 7.56 0.08
CA ALA A 642 -15.00 7.89 -0.24
C ALA A 642 -14.11 7.95 1.02
N ILE A 643 -14.65 8.32 2.18
CA ILE A 643 -13.94 8.28 3.47
C ILE A 643 -13.70 6.83 3.88
N ASP A 644 -14.75 5.99 3.82
CA ASP A 644 -14.65 4.56 4.17
C ASP A 644 -13.63 3.82 3.29
N ILE A 645 -13.65 4.08 1.98
CA ILE A 645 -12.69 3.46 1.03
C ILE A 645 -11.25 3.92 1.32
N ARG A 646 -11.03 5.16 1.79
CA ARG A 646 -9.69 5.67 2.16
C ARG A 646 -9.14 5.02 3.41
N GLU A 647 -9.99 4.55 4.32
CA GLU A 647 -9.57 3.88 5.54
C GLU A 647 -9.01 2.47 5.27
N ILE A 648 -9.45 1.84 4.17
CA ILE A 648 -8.99 0.50 3.78
C ILE A 648 -7.56 0.57 3.26
N LYS A 649 -6.64 -0.02 4.03
CA LYS A 649 -5.21 -0.08 3.69
C LYS A 649 -4.91 -0.99 2.49
N ASN A 650 -5.72 -2.01 2.23
CA ASN A 650 -5.51 -2.90 1.09
C ASN A 650 -6.18 -2.32 -0.17
N VAL A 651 -5.36 -1.90 -1.13
CA VAL A 651 -5.80 -1.23 -2.37
C VAL A 651 -6.69 -2.12 -3.23
N LYS A 652 -6.50 -3.45 -3.24
CA LYS A 652 -7.35 -4.36 -4.02
C LYS A 652 -8.75 -4.44 -3.42
N LEU A 653 -8.83 -4.57 -2.10
CA LEU A 653 -10.08 -4.56 -1.35
C LEU A 653 -10.80 -3.21 -1.47
N ALA A 654 -10.06 -2.10 -1.33
CA ALA A 654 -10.60 -0.76 -1.52
C ALA A 654 -11.21 -0.57 -2.92
N ASN A 655 -10.55 -1.08 -3.97
CA ASN A 655 -11.09 -1.04 -5.34
C ASN A 655 -12.30 -1.97 -5.53
N GLN A 656 -12.38 -3.10 -4.84
CA GLN A 656 -13.57 -3.97 -4.87
C GLN A 656 -14.75 -3.30 -4.17
N LEU A 657 -14.53 -2.72 -2.99
CA LEU A 657 -15.56 -1.92 -2.29
C LEU A 657 -16.01 -0.74 -3.15
N LEU A 658 -15.09 -0.03 -3.80
CA LEU A 658 -15.40 1.06 -4.74
C LEU A 658 -16.32 0.59 -5.87
N LYS A 659 -16.05 -0.58 -6.45
CA LYS A 659 -16.93 -1.16 -7.50
C LYS A 659 -18.31 -1.50 -6.97
N LEU A 660 -18.40 -2.05 -5.77
CA LEU A 660 -19.67 -2.43 -5.14
C LEU A 660 -20.51 -1.20 -4.81
N LYS A 661 -19.91 -0.19 -4.16
CA LYS A 661 -20.57 1.09 -3.85
C LYS A 661 -21.05 1.81 -5.11
N ARG A 662 -20.26 1.79 -6.20
CA ARG A 662 -20.69 2.34 -7.51
C ARG A 662 -21.90 1.61 -8.09
N LYS A 663 -21.95 0.28 -8.01
CA LYS A 663 -23.11 -0.50 -8.49
C LYS A 663 -24.36 -0.16 -7.68
N ARG A 664 -24.25 -0.20 -6.34
CA ARG A 664 -25.34 0.14 -5.43
C ARG A 664 -25.88 1.54 -5.69
N LYS A 665 -25.00 2.53 -5.82
CA LYS A 665 -25.43 3.88 -6.14
C LYS A 665 -26.12 3.98 -7.51
N ALA A 666 -25.62 3.28 -8.53
CA ALA A 666 -26.27 3.25 -9.84
C ALA A 666 -27.66 2.60 -9.80
N GLU A 667 -27.86 1.60 -8.95
CA GLU A 667 -29.17 0.97 -8.70
C GLU A 667 -30.11 1.90 -7.94
N GLU A 668 -29.63 2.55 -6.88
CA GLU A 668 -30.38 3.57 -6.13
C GLU A 668 -30.79 4.75 -7.05
N ASP A 669 -29.87 5.24 -7.89
CA ASP A 669 -30.13 6.29 -8.87
C ASP A 669 -31.13 5.83 -9.94
N ALA A 670 -31.03 4.58 -10.41
CA ALA A 670 -31.98 4.00 -11.36
C ALA A 670 -33.37 3.84 -10.75
N MET A 671 -33.46 3.41 -9.50
CA MET A 671 -34.72 3.26 -8.77
C MET A 671 -35.35 4.63 -8.48
N LEU A 672 -34.56 5.63 -8.07
CA LEU A 672 -35.01 7.00 -7.92
C LEU A 672 -35.47 7.60 -9.25
N GLN A 673 -34.75 7.35 -10.34
CA GLN A 673 -35.15 7.78 -11.67
C GLN A 673 -36.44 7.09 -12.12
N GLN A 674 -36.60 5.79 -11.87
CA GLN A 674 -37.81 5.05 -12.17
C GLN A 674 -38.99 5.55 -11.33
N GLN A 675 -38.78 5.80 -10.03
CA GLN A 675 -39.79 6.32 -9.12
C GLN A 675 -40.20 7.74 -9.52
N ASN A 676 -39.24 8.59 -9.91
CA ASN A 676 -39.51 9.91 -10.44
C ASN A 676 -40.28 9.85 -11.77
N ILE A 677 -39.91 8.95 -12.68
CA ILE A 677 -40.65 8.72 -13.94
C ILE A 677 -42.06 8.21 -13.64
N GLN A 678 -42.22 7.30 -12.68
CA GLN A 678 -43.52 6.75 -12.30
C GLN A 678 -44.40 7.80 -11.62
N GLN A 679 -43.84 8.62 -10.72
CA GLN A 679 -44.54 9.75 -10.10
C GLN A 679 -44.89 10.81 -11.15
N GLN A 680 -43.99 11.12 -12.08
CA GLN A 680 -44.25 12.07 -13.16
C GLN A 680 -45.28 11.52 -14.16
N ALA A 681 -45.26 10.22 -14.45
CA ALA A 681 -46.25 9.55 -15.27
C ALA A 681 -47.62 9.51 -14.59
N GLN A 682 -47.69 9.24 -13.28
CA GLN A 682 -48.92 9.32 -12.49
C GLN A 682 -49.46 10.75 -12.40
N ALA A 683 -48.58 11.74 -12.19
CA ALA A 683 -48.96 13.15 -12.19
C ALA A 683 -49.47 13.60 -13.56
N ASN A 684 -48.81 13.19 -14.65
CA ASN A 684 -49.26 13.47 -16.02
C ASN A 684 -50.56 12.74 -16.36
N ALA A 685 -50.75 11.50 -15.91
CA ALA A 685 -52.00 10.76 -16.11
C ALA A 685 -53.16 11.37 -15.32
N GLN A 686 -52.93 11.79 -14.07
CA GLN A 686 -53.93 12.54 -13.30
C GLN A 686 -54.23 13.90 -13.95
N ALA A 687 -53.21 14.62 -14.43
CA ALA A 687 -53.41 15.88 -15.14
C ALA A 687 -54.21 15.67 -16.45
N GLN A 688 -53.92 14.61 -17.21
CA GLN A 688 -54.69 14.24 -18.41
C GLN A 688 -56.11 13.78 -18.06
N GLN A 689 -56.32 13.06 -16.97
CA GLN A 689 -57.64 12.63 -16.53
C GLN A 689 -58.50 13.81 -16.06
N VAL A 690 -57.90 14.76 -15.33
CA VAL A 690 -58.56 16.02 -14.94
C VAL A 690 -58.85 16.88 -16.16
N ALA A 691 -57.91 16.97 -17.12
CA ALA A 691 -58.13 17.69 -18.38
C ALA A 691 -59.25 17.04 -19.21
N ALA A 692 -59.28 15.71 -19.33
CA ALA A 692 -60.32 14.99 -20.04
C ALA A 692 -61.69 15.09 -19.34
N GLN A 693 -61.75 15.09 -18.00
CA GLN A 693 -62.99 15.34 -17.25
C GLN A 693 -63.46 16.79 -17.40
N ALA A 694 -62.55 17.76 -17.39
CA ALA A 694 -62.87 19.16 -17.64
C ALA A 694 -63.38 19.38 -19.08
N GLU A 695 -62.79 18.69 -20.06
CA GLU A 695 -63.25 18.73 -21.45
C GLU A 695 -64.60 18.03 -21.63
N ALA A 696 -64.83 16.91 -20.95
CA ALA A 696 -66.14 16.23 -20.92
C ALA A 696 -67.23 17.09 -20.27
N GLN A 697 -66.94 17.78 -19.15
CA GLN A 697 -67.86 18.74 -18.54
C GLN A 697 -68.11 19.94 -19.46
N LYS A 698 -67.07 20.48 -20.12
CA LYS A 698 -67.21 21.57 -21.09
C LYS A 698 -68.11 21.14 -22.26
N ASN A 699 -67.93 19.93 -22.78
CA ASN A 699 -68.80 19.39 -23.83
C ASN A 699 -70.24 19.18 -23.35
N GLN A 700 -70.47 18.68 -22.12
CA GLN A 700 -71.81 18.58 -21.55
C GLN A 700 -72.50 19.95 -21.42
N VAL A 701 -71.78 20.97 -20.96
CA VAL A 701 -72.31 22.35 -20.86
C VAL A 701 -72.62 22.92 -22.24
N ILE A 702 -71.76 22.68 -23.24
CA ILE A 702 -72.01 23.10 -24.63
C ILE A 702 -73.26 22.41 -25.19
N THR A 703 -73.40 21.09 -25.00
CA THR A 703 -74.57 20.33 -25.45
C THR A 703 -75.85 20.77 -24.74
N GLN A 704 -75.82 21.06 -23.43
CA GLN A 704 -76.96 21.64 -22.71
C GLN A 704 -77.33 23.03 -23.23
N ASN A 705 -76.35 23.91 -23.44
CA ASN A 705 -76.59 25.24 -23.98
C ASN A 705 -77.18 25.18 -25.39
N GLN A 706 -76.72 24.26 -26.24
CA GLN A 706 -77.30 24.03 -27.56
C GLN A 706 -78.74 23.54 -27.45
N MET A 707 -79.02 22.56 -26.59
CA MET A 707 -80.39 22.07 -26.36
C MET A 707 -81.32 23.18 -25.86
N GLN A 708 -80.85 24.03 -24.96
CA GLN A 708 -81.63 25.16 -24.44
C GLN A 708 -81.83 26.24 -25.50
N LEU A 709 -80.83 26.50 -26.36
CA LEU A 709 -80.96 27.38 -27.53
C LEU A 709 -82.00 26.85 -28.53
N GLU A 710 -81.97 25.55 -28.82
CA GLU A 710 -82.93 24.87 -29.70
C GLU A 710 -84.35 24.99 -29.14
N GLN A 711 -84.51 24.73 -27.84
CA GLN A 711 -85.79 24.84 -27.14
C GLN A 711 -86.30 26.28 -27.10
N THR A 712 -85.41 27.26 -26.88
CA THR A 712 -85.76 28.69 -26.89
C THR A 712 -86.15 29.16 -28.30
N LYS A 713 -85.45 28.69 -29.35
CA LYS A 713 -85.84 28.95 -30.74
C LYS A 713 -87.21 28.37 -31.06
N SER A 714 -87.47 27.13 -30.65
CA SER A 714 -88.78 26.50 -30.83
C SER A 714 -89.90 27.27 -30.09
N GLN A 715 -89.64 27.74 -28.87
CA GLN A 715 -90.57 28.59 -28.11
C GLN A 715 -90.83 29.93 -28.81
N LEU A 716 -89.78 30.60 -29.30
CA LEU A 716 -89.91 31.84 -30.07
C LEU A 716 -90.71 31.65 -31.36
N GLU A 717 -90.53 30.52 -32.07
CA GLU A 717 -91.33 30.18 -33.24
C GLU A 717 -92.81 29.97 -32.88
N THR A 718 -93.10 29.26 -31.78
CA THR A 718 -94.49 29.12 -31.31
C THR A 718 -95.11 30.45 -30.87
N GLU A 719 -94.35 31.33 -30.22
CA GLU A 719 -94.83 32.65 -29.80
C GLU A 719 -95.08 33.56 -31.01
N LYS A 720 -94.20 33.50 -32.02
CA LYS A 720 -94.40 34.18 -33.30
C LYS A 720 -95.66 33.69 -34.00
N MET A 721 -95.89 32.38 -34.07
CA MET A 721 -97.12 31.81 -34.60
C MET A 721 -98.38 32.23 -33.81
N MET A 722 -98.32 32.27 -32.48
CA MET A 722 -99.44 32.73 -31.65
C MET A 722 -99.75 34.21 -31.86
N LYS A 723 -98.72 35.06 -31.94
CA LYS A 723 -98.89 36.49 -32.25
C LYS A 723 -99.47 36.68 -33.65
N GLU A 724 -98.99 35.96 -34.65
CA GLU A 724 -99.55 36.01 -36.00
C GLU A 724 -101.03 35.56 -36.02
N ALA A 725 -101.39 34.53 -35.24
CA ALA A 725 -102.77 34.09 -35.09
C ALA A 725 -103.66 35.12 -34.36
N GLN A 726 -103.16 35.78 -33.32
CA GLN A 726 -103.87 36.87 -32.62
C GLN A 726 -104.07 38.08 -33.53
N LEU A 727 -103.03 38.52 -34.24
CA LEU A 727 -103.12 39.59 -35.24
C LEU A 727 -104.15 39.25 -36.32
N LYS A 728 -104.17 38.01 -36.81
CA LYS A 728 -105.20 37.54 -37.74
C LYS A 728 -106.60 37.58 -37.14
N LYS A 729 -106.76 37.23 -35.85
CA LYS A 729 -108.05 37.29 -35.16
C LYS A 729 -108.53 38.72 -34.96
N GLU A 730 -107.64 39.66 -34.63
CA GLU A 730 -107.96 41.09 -34.54
C GLU A 730 -108.32 41.68 -35.90
N LEU A 731 -107.56 41.35 -36.94
CA LEU A 731 -107.89 41.73 -38.32
C LEU A 731 -109.27 41.21 -38.73
N MET A 732 -109.56 39.94 -38.46
CA MET A 732 -110.86 39.34 -38.79
C MET A 732 -112.02 39.98 -38.00
N ASN A 733 -111.82 40.30 -36.72
CA ASN A 733 -112.82 41.02 -35.93
C ASN A 733 -113.03 42.45 -36.44
N HIS A 734 -111.95 43.12 -36.85
CA HIS A 734 -112.03 44.46 -37.42
C HIS A 734 -112.75 44.44 -38.77
N GLU A 735 -112.44 43.47 -39.63
CA GLU A 735 -113.16 43.23 -40.89
C GLU A 735 -114.63 42.89 -40.64
N PHE A 736 -114.96 42.13 -39.61
CA PHE A 736 -116.35 41.84 -39.26
C PHE A 736 -117.13 43.08 -38.81
N GLN A 737 -116.52 43.95 -37.99
CA GLN A 737 -117.13 45.24 -37.61
C GLN A 737 -117.34 46.17 -38.81
N LEU A 738 -116.35 46.25 -39.70
CA LEU A 738 -116.45 47.02 -40.94
C LEU A 738 -117.54 46.45 -41.84
N ASN A 739 -117.62 45.12 -42.00
CA ASN A 739 -118.66 44.48 -42.79
C ASN A 739 -120.07 44.69 -42.20
N MET A 740 -120.23 44.70 -40.88
CA MET A 740 -121.53 44.96 -40.26
C MET A 740 -121.98 46.42 -40.44
N GLN A 741 -121.06 47.39 -40.38
CA GLN A 741 -121.33 48.79 -40.75
C GLN A 741 -121.67 48.93 -42.23
N ILE A 742 -120.95 48.21 -43.10
CA ILE A 742 -121.21 48.19 -44.54
C ILE A 742 -122.58 47.56 -44.84
N GLU A 743 -122.99 46.49 -44.15
CA GLU A 743 -124.32 45.90 -44.33
C GLU A 743 -125.46 46.83 -43.88
N GLN A 744 -125.32 47.53 -42.75
CA GLN A 744 -126.31 48.54 -42.33
C GLN A 744 -126.41 49.69 -43.33
N MET A 745 -125.28 50.14 -43.90
CA MET A 745 -125.28 51.12 -45.00
C MET A 745 -125.91 50.54 -46.27
N LYS A 746 -125.59 49.31 -46.65
CA LYS A 746 -126.13 48.64 -47.85
C LYS A 746 -127.65 48.44 -47.79
N ALA A 747 -128.23 48.20 -46.61
CA ALA A 747 -129.68 48.11 -46.43
C ALA A 747 -130.39 49.46 -46.66
N GLN A 748 -129.73 50.60 -46.42
CA GLN A 748 -130.26 51.93 -46.72
C GLN A 748 -130.06 52.35 -48.19
N THR A 749 -128.94 51.98 -48.81
CA THR A 749 -128.62 52.40 -50.18
C THR A 749 -129.28 51.52 -51.26
N ALA A 750 -129.71 50.30 -50.94
CA ALA A 750 -130.44 49.41 -51.85
C ALA A 750 -131.84 49.92 -52.27
N LYS A 751 -132.35 51.00 -51.64
CA LYS A 751 -133.56 51.70 -52.08
C LYS A 751 -133.32 52.73 -53.20
N GLN A 752 -132.05 53.06 -53.49
CA GLN A 752 -131.67 54.00 -54.57
C GLN A 752 -131.27 53.30 -55.88
N SER A 753 -131.32 51.96 -55.89
CA SER A 753 -131.31 51.13 -57.10
C SER A 753 -132.72 51.02 -57.70
N GLU A 754 -133.27 52.13 -58.18
CA GLU A 754 -134.27 52.03 -59.27
C GLU A 754 -133.86 52.73 -60.56
N ASP A 755 -132.85 53.61 -60.58
CA ASP A 755 -132.82 54.51 -61.73
C ASP A 755 -131.94 54.07 -62.90
N ASN A 756 -130.69 53.63 -62.72
CA ASN A 756 -129.83 53.51 -63.89
C ASN A 756 -128.90 52.31 -63.81
N LYS A 757 -129.22 51.23 -64.55
CA LYS A 757 -129.09 51.10 -66.02
C LYS A 757 -127.63 51.13 -66.47
N GLU A 758 -127.34 50.12 -67.29
CA GLU A 758 -126.44 50.28 -68.44
C GLU A 758 -124.98 50.62 -68.12
N ASN A 759 -124.17 49.58 -67.94
CA ASN A 759 -123.18 49.19 -68.96
C ASN A 759 -122.46 47.91 -68.48
N ARG A 760 -122.78 46.71 -68.96
CA ARG A 760 -122.53 46.19 -70.32
C ARG A 760 -121.14 46.58 -70.84
N LYS A 761 -120.23 45.60 -70.90
CA LYS A 761 -119.85 44.84 -72.12
C LYS A 761 -118.69 45.57 -72.85
N ASP A 762 -117.50 45.01 -73.10
CA ASP A 762 -117.30 43.83 -73.94
C ASP A 762 -115.90 43.14 -73.85
N GLU A 763 -114.91 43.60 -73.05
CA GLU A 763 -113.51 43.13 -73.23
C GLU A 763 -112.92 42.22 -72.13
N ARG A 764 -113.74 41.48 -71.36
CA ARG A 764 -113.18 40.39 -70.50
C ARG A 764 -112.93 39.09 -71.28
N THR A 765 -113.34 39.04 -72.54
CA THR A 765 -113.17 37.91 -73.47
C THR A 765 -111.77 37.82 -74.10
N LYS A 766 -110.86 38.79 -73.88
CA LYS A 766 -109.58 38.87 -74.60
C LYS A 766 -108.40 38.16 -73.92
N ILE A 767 -108.32 38.16 -72.59
CA ILE A 767 -107.10 37.66 -71.90
C ILE A 767 -107.26 36.22 -71.40
N GLN A 768 -108.51 35.76 -71.31
CA GLN A 768 -108.80 34.34 -71.07
C GLN A 768 -108.40 33.44 -72.26
N ALA A 769 -108.02 34.01 -73.42
CA ALA A 769 -107.64 33.27 -74.63
C ALA A 769 -106.12 33.15 -74.87
N SER A 770 -105.28 34.11 -74.43
CA SER A 770 -103.84 34.05 -74.74
C SER A 770 -103.05 33.06 -73.89
N GLN A 771 -103.57 32.70 -72.71
CA GLN A 771 -102.95 31.68 -71.86
C GLN A 771 -103.24 30.24 -72.31
N GLN A 772 -104.10 30.04 -73.32
CA GLN A 772 -104.45 28.70 -73.81
C GLN A 772 -103.81 28.29 -75.13
N SER A 773 -103.28 29.21 -75.95
CA SER A 773 -102.74 28.83 -77.27
C SER A 773 -101.27 28.36 -77.26
N GLU A 774 -100.39 28.93 -76.43
CA GLU A 774 -98.95 28.61 -76.52
C GLU A 774 -98.49 27.42 -75.66
N LEU A 775 -99.26 27.03 -74.63
CA LEU A 775 -99.02 25.78 -73.89
C LEU A 775 -99.40 24.53 -74.70
N ILE A 776 -100.22 24.69 -75.75
CA ILE A 776 -100.63 23.60 -76.63
C ILE A 776 -99.63 23.41 -77.79
N ASP A 777 -98.97 24.48 -78.27
CA ASP A 777 -98.13 24.38 -79.46
C ASP A 777 -96.66 24.00 -79.20
N GLN A 778 -96.14 24.20 -77.97
CA GLN A 778 -94.85 23.58 -77.61
C GLN A 778 -94.95 22.05 -77.46
N ARG A 779 -96.15 21.51 -77.23
CA ARG A 779 -96.36 20.06 -77.14
C ARG A 779 -96.52 19.40 -78.52
N ASN A 780 -96.81 20.16 -79.59
CA ASN A 780 -97.09 19.63 -80.92
C ASN A 780 -95.91 19.62 -81.90
N ASN A 781 -94.77 20.28 -81.62
CA ASN A 781 -93.73 20.53 -82.63
C ASN A 781 -92.26 20.27 -82.23
N GLU A 782 -91.98 19.43 -81.22
CA GLU A 782 -90.62 18.89 -80.88
C GLU A 782 -89.41 19.83 -81.15
N LYS A 783 -89.31 20.97 -80.47
CA LYS A 783 -88.15 21.88 -80.58
C LYS A 783 -87.14 21.67 -79.42
N PRO A 784 -85.82 21.71 -79.68
CA PRO A 784 -84.80 21.66 -78.63
C PRO A 784 -84.74 22.94 -77.75
N PRO A 785 -84.10 22.85 -76.57
CA PRO A 785 -84.34 23.72 -75.41
C PRO A 785 -83.52 25.01 -75.44
N LYS A 786 -84.03 26.07 -74.78
CA LYS A 786 -83.27 27.30 -74.52
C LYS A 786 -82.97 27.46 -73.03
N ASN A 787 -81.73 27.13 -72.68
CA ASN A 787 -80.98 27.73 -71.55
C ASN A 787 -80.30 29.01 -72.03
N PHE A 788 -80.00 29.94 -71.12
CA PHE A 788 -78.76 30.74 -71.08
C PHE A 788 -78.60 31.21 -69.62
N GLU A 789 -77.87 30.48 -68.77
CA GLU A 789 -76.42 30.65 -68.44
C GLU A 789 -76.02 32.00 -67.84
N SER A 790 -74.90 31.95 -67.08
CA SER A 790 -74.00 33.06 -66.66
C SER A 790 -74.26 33.60 -65.25
N SER A 791 -73.30 33.71 -64.32
CA SER A 791 -71.86 33.42 -64.33
C SER A 791 -71.37 33.52 -62.87
N GLY A 792 -70.78 32.46 -62.35
CA GLY A 792 -69.82 32.57 -61.26
C GLY A 792 -68.48 32.95 -61.88
N ASN A 793 -67.94 34.09 -61.49
CA ASN A 793 -66.59 34.51 -61.87
C ASN A 793 -65.75 34.68 -60.60
N ASP A 794 -64.70 33.88 -60.56
CA ASP A 794 -63.55 33.95 -59.69
C ASP A 794 -62.61 35.09 -60.14
N ILE A 795 -61.61 35.40 -59.30
CA ILE A 795 -60.34 36.10 -59.56
C ILE A 795 -60.33 37.63 -59.84
N MET A 796 -59.63 38.41 -58.98
CA MET A 796 -58.36 39.11 -59.34
C MET A 796 -57.85 40.15 -58.31
N GLY A 797 -56.57 39.95 -57.93
CA GLY A 797 -55.57 40.99 -57.61
C GLY A 797 -55.54 41.46 -56.15
N GLY A 798 -54.53 41.16 -55.32
CA GLY A 798 -53.09 41.36 -55.50
C GLY A 798 -52.72 42.73 -54.90
N GLY A 799 -51.77 42.95 -54.00
CA GLY A 799 -50.70 42.18 -53.35
C GLY A 799 -49.90 43.19 -52.47
N PHE A 800 -48.79 42.72 -51.88
CA PHE A 800 -47.69 43.46 -51.24
C PHE A 800 -47.84 43.99 -49.79
N GLY A 801 -46.90 43.56 -48.93
CA GLY A 801 -46.52 44.28 -47.70
C GLY A 801 -45.77 43.46 -46.64
N MET A 802 -44.47 43.23 -46.86
CA MET A 802 -43.47 42.60 -45.97
C MET A 802 -43.33 43.19 -44.55
N ASN A 803 -42.97 42.34 -43.58
CA ASN A 803 -41.88 42.48 -42.58
C ASN A 803 -41.99 41.30 -41.56
N ALA A 804 -41.29 40.18 -41.74
CA ALA A 804 -39.88 39.91 -41.37
C ALA A 804 -39.63 39.77 -39.85
N PHE A 805 -39.52 38.54 -39.33
CA PHE A 805 -38.25 37.89 -38.91
C PHE A 805 -38.48 36.59 -38.09
N GLU A 806 -38.07 35.47 -38.72
CA GLU A 806 -37.49 34.19 -38.24
C GLU A 806 -38.08 33.33 -37.11
N PRO A 807 -37.96 31.99 -37.32
CA PRO A 807 -37.27 31.14 -36.35
C PRO A 807 -36.17 30.29 -37.00
N ARG A 808 -34.92 30.46 -36.55
CA ARG A 808 -33.95 29.40 -36.23
C ARG A 808 -32.69 29.94 -35.59
#